data_AF-A0A167IFX7-F1
#
_entry.id   AF-A0A167IFX7-F1
#
_cell.length_a   1.000
_cell.length_b   1.000
_cell.length_c   1.000
_cell.angle_alpha   90.00
_cell.angle_beta   90.00
_cell.angle_gamma   90.00
#
_symmetry.space_group_name_H-M   'P 1'
#
loop_
_entity.id
_entity.type
_entity.pdbx_description
1 polymer ?
#
loop_
_entity_poly.entity_id
_entity_poly.type
_entity_poly.pdbx_seq_one_letter_code
_entity_poly.pdbx_strand_id
1 'polypeptide(L)'
;MGRLFPAFAAFAAFAALLYCHASFAEYTNVITNFNDVIPEQIDLSQSEGGWILSSDRDTGGQVLKSFPAGQSIIYMAETRFVAVNGFVKFDYKLEGTNSFVVKLNGETILDQSTPTNGWLTFETSKVPVGENLLQFFHSPESSPFNNVAYIDNLELYGDLLDSDEDGLQDAWELAYGFNPNEASDALLDADKDGLSLLQEYHERTEYNLADTDSDMLPDGLELEKGTSPKQSDRTLDTDSDGYENYKEVKLGSDHNSADSTPSLKDAEWHVDFNDQLLPSNISISYDGKLALRERLEGGFELSAKSLSKGDRVNISILSASAKSGSLFFDYSHIDPDLGSTNGFVVSTKDDPFGYLETRSQYNEFRQRKKISTSYGVSEVYIWFNSPSLHDVAQSFYLDDVIWVPNDLDSDQDGLPDHVELENYLDRFDNLDAHLDYDSDLLSNLEEYQLGTSIRGADSDSDGFIDSWELDNGFDPLSYDNGRADTDKDGVSDRDEYWFNSDPKDPESVPVNAESVITRFETPQLPNFVALSERQNFQFIQNDETGFYELVSPIIQPSQYVAIEFRGKFSAAYLHVQLQAVEGAQCGSSVRSLTSGSGGSSPVSSDAPFGYIIKTKPADSYERYTVSCRNETDSPMQVKLLGLMYIDENALNGFETSDMDGDTLPDYWEYLSLINEYGYSNFDVVFSEDNRQSDFDNDGFTNLEEFELGTAAHLADTDGDLVMDVEDIAPLDSSKGENQAPSVSNFKDEVIFEAIGKLTPIDNMVTFDISDNGSKPPYISIASTEVLENSNFYDMLGKYKVEWEVRDYAGHVVALEQIITLVDTTAPEYYADNLVEYDFWLDQEQLINEVALAELLQESGVLNDASSDYIVIGLGNNVLKQGTHEYLIEASDGRDNTEFYTIPLTLNIRNPLPQVSFKQESYTLKAGEELTIEAMVSSDKETIVSDTYWSDDFIYASPDNGIYLSSSNVGNTVTLKATTTAKSQTAVVEFVVESNSYETVTKTVIVNVEASSEESQSSSQSGTQSQSSGGGNLFYLNFLLVFFALLRRRVVVNLA
;
A
#
# COMPACT_ATOMS: atom_id res chain seq x y z
N MET A 1 -16.93 -45.95 36.79
CA MET A 1 -15.54 -46.42 37.02
C MET A 1 -14.71 -45.87 35.86
N GLY A 2 -13.56 -45.22 36.03
CA GLY A 2 -12.87 -44.77 37.24
C GLY A 2 -11.48 -44.22 36.85
N ARG A 3 -10.96 -43.26 37.62
CA ARG A 3 -9.75 -42.42 37.38
C ARG A 3 -9.98 -41.16 36.52
N LEU A 4 -10.41 -40.09 37.20
CA LEU A 4 -9.92 -38.71 37.02
C LEU A 4 -10.50 -37.84 38.17
N PHE A 5 -10.08 -38.16 39.40
CA PHE A 5 -10.42 -37.43 40.63
C PHE A 5 -9.16 -37.39 41.51
N PRO A 6 -8.28 -36.39 41.32
CA PRO A 6 -7.71 -35.74 42.51
C PRO A 6 -7.48 -34.22 42.39
N ALA A 7 -7.69 -33.59 41.22
CA ALA A 7 -7.39 -32.17 41.02
C ALA A 7 -8.42 -31.22 41.66
N PHE A 8 -9.70 -31.63 41.71
CA PHE A 8 -10.81 -30.78 42.19
C PHE A 8 -10.79 -30.50 43.70
N ALA A 9 -10.13 -31.33 44.52
CA ALA A 9 -10.16 -31.18 45.98
C ALA A 9 -9.19 -30.11 46.51
N ALA A 10 -8.19 -29.69 45.72
CA ALA A 10 -7.20 -28.70 46.15
C ALA A 10 -7.63 -27.25 45.88
N PHE A 11 -8.43 -27.01 44.83
CA PHE A 11 -8.91 -25.67 44.48
C PHE A 11 -10.12 -25.23 45.33
N ALA A 12 -11.05 -26.16 45.63
CA ALA A 12 -12.19 -25.88 46.49
C ALA A 12 -11.78 -25.43 47.92
N ALA A 13 -10.63 -25.87 48.41
CA ALA A 13 -10.11 -25.49 49.73
C ALA A 13 -9.49 -24.08 49.78
N PHE A 14 -9.21 -23.45 48.64
CA PHE A 14 -8.69 -22.08 48.58
C PHE A 14 -9.79 -21.06 48.25
N ALA A 15 -10.79 -21.45 47.44
CA ALA A 15 -11.97 -20.61 47.17
C ALA A 15 -12.91 -20.47 48.38
N ALA A 16 -13.03 -21.51 49.22
CA ALA A 16 -13.85 -21.48 50.43
C ALA A 16 -13.32 -20.55 51.56
N LEU A 17 -12.18 -19.88 51.35
CA LEU A 17 -11.60 -18.91 52.28
C LEU A 17 -11.93 -17.44 51.94
N LEU A 18 -12.64 -17.18 50.84
CA LEU A 18 -13.03 -15.83 50.39
C LEU A 18 -14.53 -15.63 50.22
N TYR A 19 -15.32 -16.70 50.04
CA TYR A 19 -16.79 -16.61 49.95
C TYR A 19 -17.47 -17.31 51.14
N CYS A 20 -17.53 -16.58 52.26
CA CYS A 20 -18.48 -16.83 53.35
C CYS A 20 -18.65 -15.54 54.19
N HIS A 21 -19.31 -14.53 53.61
CA HIS A 21 -19.81 -13.41 54.42
C HIS A 21 -21.05 -13.86 55.17
N ALA A 22 -20.82 -14.43 56.35
CA ALA A 22 -21.87 -14.74 57.31
C ALA A 22 -22.62 -13.45 57.70
N SER A 23 -23.95 -13.57 57.76
CA SER A 23 -24.93 -12.55 58.14
C SER A 23 -24.41 -11.43 59.07
N PHE A 24 -24.47 -10.20 58.58
CA PHE A 24 -24.27 -8.97 59.38
C PHE A 24 -25.40 -8.79 60.40
N ALA A 25 -25.23 -9.36 61.59
CA ALA A 25 -25.84 -8.85 62.81
C ALA A 25 -25.10 -7.57 63.24
N GLU A 26 -25.80 -6.62 63.87
CA GLU A 26 -25.27 -5.30 64.26
C GLU A 26 -23.91 -5.40 64.99
N TYR A 27 -22.82 -5.10 64.27
CA TYR A 27 -21.44 -5.16 64.78
C TYR A 27 -21.09 -3.96 65.67
N THR A 28 -21.79 -3.90 66.80
CA THR A 28 -21.58 -2.94 67.89
C THR A 28 -20.48 -3.42 68.86
N ASN A 29 -20.05 -2.52 69.75
CA ASN A 29 -19.01 -2.76 70.75
C ASN A 29 -19.24 -4.04 71.58
N VAL A 30 -18.38 -5.05 71.40
CA VAL A 30 -18.44 -6.31 72.14
C VAL A 30 -17.76 -6.13 73.50
N ILE A 31 -18.56 -5.93 74.55
CA ILE A 31 -18.08 -5.88 75.95
C ILE A 31 -18.66 -7.07 76.71
N THR A 32 -17.83 -8.03 77.07
CA THR A 32 -18.24 -9.23 77.81
C THR A 32 -17.20 -9.71 78.83
N ASN A 33 -17.68 -10.11 80.00
CA ASN A 33 -16.92 -10.82 81.02
C ASN A 33 -17.39 -12.28 81.18
N PHE A 34 -18.06 -12.80 80.14
CA PHE A 34 -18.51 -14.19 79.99
C PHE A 34 -19.39 -14.78 81.11
N ASN A 35 -19.85 -14.00 82.10
CA ASN A 35 -20.55 -14.51 83.28
C ASN A 35 -21.98 -15.02 83.02
N ASP A 36 -22.61 -14.60 81.92
CA ASP A 36 -23.99 -14.96 81.57
C ASP A 36 -24.07 -15.92 80.37
N VAL A 37 -23.79 -15.43 79.17
CA VAL A 37 -23.79 -16.18 77.90
C VAL A 37 -22.67 -15.67 76.98
N ILE A 38 -22.30 -16.46 75.98
CA ILE A 38 -21.41 -16.02 74.89
C ILE A 38 -22.22 -15.08 73.97
N PRO A 39 -21.76 -13.86 73.66
CA PRO A 39 -22.40 -12.99 72.68
C PRO A 39 -22.49 -13.65 71.30
N GLU A 40 -23.58 -13.41 70.58
CA GLU A 40 -23.84 -13.98 69.24
C GLU A 40 -22.80 -13.54 68.20
N GLN A 41 -22.12 -12.40 68.42
CA GLN A 41 -21.03 -11.89 67.60
C GLN A 41 -19.71 -12.68 67.73
N ILE A 42 -19.60 -13.64 68.65
CA ILE A 42 -18.41 -14.50 68.81
C ILE A 42 -18.72 -15.86 68.19
N ASP A 43 -18.26 -16.08 66.96
CA ASP A 43 -18.43 -17.37 66.30
C ASP A 43 -17.43 -18.41 66.81
N LEU A 44 -17.98 -19.58 67.13
CA LEU A 44 -17.29 -20.79 67.57
C LEU A 44 -17.51 -21.97 66.61
N SER A 45 -18.32 -21.78 65.55
CA SER A 45 -18.74 -22.81 64.60
C SER A 45 -17.60 -23.43 63.81
N GLN A 46 -16.57 -22.61 63.51
CA GLN A 46 -15.32 -23.02 62.87
C GLN A 46 -14.42 -23.90 63.76
N SER A 47 -14.80 -24.14 65.02
CA SER A 47 -14.06 -25.02 65.94
C SER A 47 -14.74 -26.38 66.10
N GLU A 48 -14.00 -27.47 65.85
CA GLU A 48 -14.42 -28.82 66.28
C GLU A 48 -14.32 -28.95 67.82
N GLY A 49 -15.22 -28.27 68.54
CA GLY A 49 -15.37 -28.32 69.99
C GLY A 49 -14.33 -27.53 70.80
N GLY A 50 -13.85 -26.39 70.28
CA GLY A 50 -12.60 -25.78 70.74
C GLY A 50 -12.66 -24.87 71.98
N TRP A 51 -13.73 -24.09 72.16
CA TRP A 51 -13.87 -23.13 73.27
C TRP A 51 -15.25 -23.26 73.92
N ILE A 52 -15.31 -23.19 75.26
CA ILE A 52 -16.54 -23.34 76.06
C ILE A 52 -16.57 -22.37 77.24
N LEU A 53 -17.78 -22.00 77.70
CA LEU A 53 -17.94 -21.36 79.01
C LEU A 53 -17.57 -22.35 80.13
N SER A 54 -16.75 -21.89 81.07
CA SER A 54 -16.32 -22.67 82.23
C SER A 54 -16.23 -21.79 83.47
N SER A 55 -16.65 -22.30 84.63
CA SER A 55 -16.44 -21.61 85.90
C SER A 55 -14.97 -21.64 86.32
N ASP A 56 -14.36 -20.47 86.60
CA ASP A 56 -13.03 -20.40 87.22
C ASP A 56 -13.17 -20.39 88.76
N ARG A 57 -12.24 -21.05 89.45
CA ARG A 57 -12.19 -21.09 90.93
C ARG A 57 -11.49 -19.88 91.53
N ASP A 58 -10.68 -19.17 90.76
CA ASP A 58 -9.89 -18.04 91.25
C ASP A 58 -10.65 -16.70 91.21
N THR A 59 -11.51 -16.49 90.20
CA THR A 59 -12.32 -15.26 90.05
C THR A 59 -13.74 -15.39 90.60
N GLY A 60 -14.29 -16.61 90.66
CA GLY A 60 -15.67 -16.89 91.09
C GLY A 60 -16.74 -16.65 90.02
N GLY A 61 -16.33 -16.34 88.78
CA GLY A 61 -17.19 -16.14 87.61
C GLY A 61 -17.11 -17.27 86.58
N GLN A 62 -17.71 -17.05 85.41
CA GLN A 62 -17.49 -17.86 84.20
C GLN A 62 -16.50 -17.16 83.26
N VAL A 63 -15.71 -17.95 82.54
CA VAL A 63 -14.69 -17.50 81.58
C VAL A 63 -14.75 -18.35 80.31
N LEU A 64 -14.25 -17.83 79.19
CA LEU A 64 -14.12 -18.61 77.95
C LEU A 64 -12.86 -19.47 78.01
N LYS A 65 -13.00 -20.79 77.91
CA LYS A 65 -11.95 -21.77 78.16
C LYS A 65 -11.74 -22.71 76.97
N SER A 66 -10.48 -22.89 76.55
CA SER A 66 -10.14 -23.84 75.49
C SER A 66 -10.29 -25.30 75.96
N PHE A 67 -10.79 -26.19 75.10
CA PHE A 67 -11.01 -27.59 75.42
C PHE A 67 -9.70 -28.42 75.31
N PRO A 68 -9.37 -29.30 76.28
CA PRO A 68 -8.20 -30.15 76.19
C PRO A 68 -8.51 -31.47 75.45
N ALA A 69 -8.25 -31.53 74.13
CA ALA A 69 -8.33 -32.77 73.36
C ALA A 69 -7.16 -32.97 72.38
N GLY A 70 -6.52 -34.14 72.44
CA GLY A 70 -5.54 -34.58 71.43
C GLY A 70 -4.20 -33.81 71.42
N GLN A 71 -3.28 -34.29 70.59
CA GLN A 71 -2.09 -33.53 70.16
C GLN A 71 -2.36 -33.03 68.73
N SER A 72 -1.92 -31.80 68.43
CA SER A 72 -1.93 -31.20 67.08
C SER A 72 -3.25 -30.65 66.53
N ILE A 73 -4.20 -30.24 67.38
CA ILE A 73 -5.41 -29.49 66.96
C ILE A 73 -5.24 -28.00 67.29
N ILE A 74 -5.61 -27.12 66.36
CA ILE A 74 -5.68 -25.68 66.55
C ILE A 74 -7.13 -25.32 66.87
N TYR A 75 -7.36 -24.67 68.01
CA TYR A 75 -8.68 -24.18 68.41
C TYR A 75 -8.81 -22.70 68.08
N MET A 76 -9.83 -22.35 67.29
CA MET A 76 -10.14 -20.98 66.91
C MET A 76 -11.44 -20.52 67.59
N ALA A 77 -11.47 -19.25 68.00
CA ALA A 77 -12.69 -18.48 68.25
C ALA A 77 -12.52 -17.15 67.55
N GLU A 78 -13.55 -16.65 66.86
CA GLU A 78 -13.45 -15.40 66.10
C GLU A 78 -14.64 -14.47 66.30
N THR A 79 -14.42 -13.19 66.06
CA THR A 79 -15.45 -12.16 66.20
C THR A 79 -15.12 -10.96 65.31
N ARG A 80 -16.16 -10.30 64.80
CA ARG A 80 -16.06 -9.14 63.91
C ARG A 80 -16.59 -7.90 64.60
N PHE A 81 -15.96 -6.76 64.35
CA PHE A 81 -16.40 -5.45 64.83
C PHE A 81 -15.93 -4.35 63.88
N VAL A 82 -16.65 -3.23 63.84
CA VAL A 82 -16.30 -2.05 63.05
C VAL A 82 -15.67 -1.01 63.97
N ALA A 83 -14.63 -0.30 63.50
CA ALA A 83 -14.01 0.76 64.29
C ALA A 83 -13.48 1.92 63.43
N VAL A 84 -13.71 3.16 63.86
CA VAL A 84 -12.99 4.35 63.37
C VAL A 84 -11.86 4.75 64.32
N ASN A 85 -12.13 4.77 65.63
CA ASN A 85 -11.13 4.84 66.69
C ASN A 85 -11.39 3.75 67.74
N GLY A 86 -10.70 2.63 67.61
CA GLY A 86 -10.95 1.44 68.43
C GLY A 86 -9.73 0.84 69.11
N PHE A 87 -10.02 -0.04 70.08
CA PHE A 87 -9.04 -0.91 70.73
C PHE A 87 -9.63 -2.32 70.96
N VAL A 88 -8.75 -3.31 70.99
CA VAL A 88 -9.00 -4.67 71.49
C VAL A 88 -8.35 -4.79 72.86
N LYS A 89 -9.11 -5.22 73.86
CA LYS A 89 -8.61 -5.50 75.22
C LYS A 89 -9.24 -6.79 75.77
N PHE A 90 -8.44 -7.60 76.46
CA PHE A 90 -8.92 -8.81 77.15
C PHE A 90 -7.93 -9.26 78.23
N ASP A 91 -8.44 -10.00 79.22
CA ASP A 91 -7.63 -10.75 80.17
C ASP A 91 -7.44 -12.19 79.69
N TYR A 92 -6.26 -12.77 79.89
CA TYR A 92 -5.96 -14.17 79.56
C TYR A 92 -5.10 -14.87 80.62
N LYS A 93 -5.27 -16.19 80.74
CA LYS A 93 -4.47 -17.08 81.59
C LYS A 93 -4.07 -18.33 80.80
N LEU A 94 -2.81 -18.74 80.87
CA LEU A 94 -2.29 -19.95 80.22
C LEU A 94 -1.78 -20.94 81.27
N GLU A 95 -2.39 -22.11 81.33
CA GLU A 95 -1.92 -23.25 82.12
C GLU A 95 -1.27 -24.27 81.15
N GLY A 96 -0.06 -24.77 81.48
CA GLY A 96 0.68 -25.70 80.61
C GLY A 96 1.55 -25.05 79.52
N THR A 97 2.28 -25.86 78.75
CA THR A 97 3.11 -25.39 77.61
C THR A 97 2.26 -25.42 76.34
N ASN A 98 1.85 -24.23 75.91
CA ASN A 98 0.86 -24.01 74.86
C ASN A 98 1.39 -22.95 73.89
N SER A 99 1.00 -22.99 72.62
CA SER A 99 1.02 -21.82 71.75
C SER A 99 -0.36 -21.14 71.81
N PHE A 100 -0.40 -19.90 72.27
CA PHE A 100 -1.59 -19.04 72.23
C PHE A 100 -1.27 -17.80 71.39
N VAL A 101 -1.97 -17.67 70.27
CA VAL A 101 -1.74 -16.62 69.27
C VAL A 101 -3.05 -15.88 69.04
N VAL A 102 -3.03 -14.55 69.09
CA VAL A 102 -4.20 -13.73 68.76
C VAL A 102 -3.87 -12.90 67.54
N LYS A 103 -4.78 -12.89 66.56
CA LYS A 103 -4.63 -12.16 65.30
C LYS A 103 -5.73 -11.14 65.11
N LEU A 104 -5.38 -10.00 64.52
CA LEU A 104 -6.29 -8.97 64.06
C LEU A 104 -6.06 -8.78 62.57
N ASN A 105 -7.09 -8.98 61.75
CA ASN A 105 -7.03 -8.92 60.27
C ASN A 105 -5.90 -9.78 59.68
N GLY A 106 -5.63 -10.94 60.30
CA GLY A 106 -4.56 -11.86 59.93
C GLY A 106 -3.17 -11.55 60.50
N GLU A 107 -2.93 -10.33 61.01
CA GLU A 107 -1.67 -9.94 61.68
C GLU A 107 -1.64 -10.43 63.13
N THR A 108 -0.52 -11.01 63.56
CA THR A 108 -0.36 -11.48 64.95
C THR A 108 -0.14 -10.30 65.91
N ILE A 109 -1.10 -10.06 66.79
CA ILE A 109 -1.06 -9.01 67.82
C ILE A 109 -0.61 -9.53 69.20
N LEU A 110 -0.74 -10.83 69.46
CA LEU A 110 -0.21 -11.52 70.65
C LEU A 110 0.30 -12.91 70.26
N ASP A 111 1.48 -13.29 70.74
CA ASP A 111 2.01 -14.67 70.68
C ASP A 111 2.63 -15.01 72.04
N GLN A 112 2.17 -16.10 72.66
CA GLN A 112 2.60 -16.57 73.97
C GLN A 112 2.77 -18.09 73.96
N SER A 113 4.00 -18.55 74.23
CA SER A 113 4.39 -19.96 74.21
C SER A 113 4.61 -20.59 75.59
N THR A 114 4.41 -19.83 76.67
CA THR A 114 4.73 -20.24 78.05
C THR A 114 3.56 -20.04 79.01
N PRO A 115 3.38 -20.90 80.03
CA PRO A 115 2.33 -20.73 81.02
C PRO A 115 2.47 -19.41 81.80
N THR A 116 1.35 -18.75 82.08
CA THR A 116 1.33 -17.48 82.80
C THR A 116 1.28 -17.70 84.32
N ASN A 117 1.83 -16.77 85.08
CA ASN A 117 1.73 -16.78 86.54
C ASN A 117 0.45 -16.07 87.00
N GLY A 118 -0.71 -16.64 86.67
CA GLY A 118 -2.03 -16.03 86.85
C GLY A 118 -2.53 -15.29 85.60
N TRP A 119 -3.58 -14.48 85.78
CA TRP A 119 -4.19 -13.67 84.73
C TRP A 119 -3.29 -12.48 84.31
N LEU A 120 -3.26 -12.19 83.01
CA LEU A 120 -2.57 -11.06 82.39
C LEU A 120 -3.55 -10.29 81.49
N THR A 121 -3.45 -8.97 81.43
CA THR A 121 -4.24 -8.13 80.51
C THR A 121 -3.45 -7.85 79.23
N PHE A 122 -4.11 -7.94 78.08
CA PHE A 122 -3.63 -7.48 76.79
C PHE A 122 -4.50 -6.31 76.29
N GLU A 123 -3.89 -5.31 75.66
CA GLU A 123 -4.56 -4.12 75.12
C GLU A 123 -3.79 -3.58 73.90
N THR A 124 -4.47 -3.33 72.78
CA THR A 124 -3.89 -2.71 71.57
C THR A 124 -3.84 -1.19 71.69
N SER A 125 -2.82 -0.54 71.12
CA SER A 125 -2.74 0.94 71.08
C SER A 125 -3.71 1.62 70.10
N LYS A 126 -4.06 0.96 68.98
CA LYS A 126 -5.16 1.32 68.07
C LYS A 126 -5.53 0.09 67.21
N VAL A 127 -6.77 0.02 66.76
CA VAL A 127 -7.30 -0.88 65.72
C VAL A 127 -7.37 -0.14 64.36
N PRO A 128 -7.17 -0.82 63.20
CA PRO A 128 -7.42 -0.27 61.87
C PRO A 128 -8.83 0.32 61.68
N VAL A 129 -8.97 1.27 60.75
CA VAL A 129 -10.27 1.86 60.41
C VAL A 129 -11.06 0.89 59.51
N GLY A 130 -12.37 0.78 59.74
CA GLY A 130 -13.28 -0.08 58.98
C GLY A 130 -13.61 -1.39 59.71
N GLU A 131 -13.90 -2.44 58.96
CA GLU A 131 -14.16 -3.77 59.50
C GLU A 131 -12.90 -4.46 60.03
N ASN A 132 -13.04 -5.14 61.16
CA ASN A 132 -11.95 -5.84 61.82
C ASN A 132 -12.38 -7.25 62.26
N LEU A 133 -11.54 -8.23 61.95
CA LEU A 133 -11.67 -9.64 62.33
C LEU A 133 -10.63 -9.99 63.40
N LEU A 134 -11.08 -10.33 64.60
CA LEU A 134 -10.26 -10.77 65.72
C LEU A 134 -10.37 -12.29 65.89
N GLN A 135 -9.24 -12.98 65.93
CA GLN A 135 -9.16 -14.44 66.00
C GLN A 135 -8.23 -14.91 67.13
N PHE A 136 -8.72 -15.80 67.99
CA PHE A 136 -7.98 -16.42 69.09
C PHE A 136 -7.61 -17.87 68.76
N PHE A 137 -6.32 -18.15 68.62
CA PHE A 137 -5.78 -19.47 68.31
C PHE A 137 -5.10 -20.10 69.54
N HIS A 138 -5.41 -21.36 69.84
CA HIS A 138 -4.71 -22.14 70.87
C HIS A 138 -4.30 -23.52 70.34
N SER A 139 -3.04 -23.91 70.57
CA SER A 139 -2.46 -25.20 70.18
C SER A 139 -1.60 -25.79 71.32
N PRO A 140 -1.95 -26.95 71.90
CA PRO A 140 -1.26 -27.50 73.06
C PRO A 140 -0.01 -28.32 72.67
N GLU A 141 1.17 -27.95 73.17
CA GLU A 141 2.40 -28.72 72.92
C GLU A 141 2.53 -29.95 73.84
N SER A 142 2.18 -31.10 73.28
CA SER A 142 2.66 -32.44 73.63
C SER A 142 2.21 -33.14 74.94
N SER A 143 1.35 -32.57 75.80
CA SER A 143 0.83 -33.30 76.98
C SER A 143 -0.67 -33.07 77.28
N PRO A 144 -1.50 -34.12 77.43
CA PRO A 144 -2.96 -34.00 77.38
C PRO A 144 -3.67 -33.59 78.69
N PHE A 145 -2.95 -33.20 79.76
CA PHE A 145 -3.57 -33.11 81.11
C PHE A 145 -3.37 -31.81 81.90
N ASN A 146 -2.90 -30.71 81.30
CA ASN A 146 -3.02 -29.36 81.91
C ASN A 146 -2.74 -28.20 80.93
N ASN A 147 -2.87 -28.41 79.62
CA ASN A 147 -2.59 -27.41 78.58
C ASN A 147 -3.88 -26.70 78.16
N VAL A 148 -4.13 -25.50 78.70
CA VAL A 148 -5.38 -24.74 78.54
C VAL A 148 -5.12 -23.22 78.46
N ALA A 149 -5.80 -22.55 77.55
CA ALA A 149 -5.99 -21.10 77.54
C ALA A 149 -7.37 -20.70 78.11
N TYR A 150 -7.40 -19.61 78.85
CA TYR A 150 -8.61 -18.96 79.37
C TYR A 150 -8.62 -17.49 78.92
N ILE A 151 -9.78 -16.96 78.55
CA ILE A 151 -10.02 -15.57 78.17
C ILE A 151 -11.18 -15.02 79.02
N ASP A 152 -11.04 -13.78 79.50
CA ASP A 152 -12.04 -13.04 80.28
C ASP A 152 -11.99 -11.53 79.93
N ASN A 153 -13.00 -10.75 80.34
CA ASN A 153 -13.09 -9.29 80.18
C ASN A 153 -12.74 -8.78 78.76
N LEU A 154 -13.34 -9.37 77.73
CA LEU A 154 -13.17 -8.95 76.34
C LEU A 154 -13.92 -7.62 76.12
N GLU A 155 -13.17 -6.60 75.73
CA GLU A 155 -13.64 -5.26 75.37
C GLU A 155 -13.16 -4.95 73.94
N LEU A 156 -14.10 -4.92 72.99
CA LEU A 156 -13.92 -4.42 71.63
C LEU A 156 -14.69 -3.11 71.51
N TYR A 157 -13.99 -2.05 71.12
CA TYR A 157 -14.57 -0.71 70.99
C TYR A 157 -14.31 -0.12 69.60
N GLY A 158 -15.31 0.56 69.05
CA GLY A 158 -15.27 1.35 67.82
C GLY A 158 -16.41 2.37 67.80
N ASP A 159 -16.14 3.56 67.28
CA ASP A 159 -17.16 4.59 67.05
C ASP A 159 -17.98 4.24 65.79
N LEU A 160 -19.31 4.26 65.92
CA LEU A 160 -20.24 4.24 64.77
C LEU A 160 -20.60 5.69 64.45
N LEU A 161 -20.06 6.18 63.34
CA LEU A 161 -20.26 7.52 62.82
C LEU A 161 -21.00 7.44 61.49
N ASP A 162 -21.83 8.45 61.27
CA ASP A 162 -22.54 8.83 60.05
C ASP A 162 -22.37 10.36 60.06
N SER A 163 -21.35 10.84 59.34
CA SER A 163 -20.77 12.17 59.51
C SER A 163 -21.48 13.27 58.70
N ASP A 164 -22.34 12.90 57.75
CA ASP A 164 -23.18 13.79 56.96
C ASP A 164 -24.70 13.53 57.04
N GLU A 165 -25.11 12.52 57.82
CA GLU A 165 -26.50 12.17 58.17
C GLU A 165 -27.33 11.62 56.98
N ASP A 166 -26.70 10.86 56.08
CA ASP A 166 -27.33 10.31 54.87
C ASP A 166 -27.94 8.90 55.02
N GLY A 167 -27.50 8.15 56.05
CA GLY A 167 -27.97 6.81 56.38
C GLY A 167 -26.98 5.68 56.07
N LEU A 168 -25.91 5.96 55.33
CA LEU A 168 -24.69 5.15 55.29
C LEU A 168 -23.88 5.39 56.59
N GLN A 169 -22.78 4.67 56.76
CA GLN A 169 -21.87 4.86 57.91
C GLN A 169 -20.48 5.15 57.39
N ASP A 170 -19.75 6.07 58.06
CA ASP A 170 -18.38 6.48 57.69
C ASP A 170 -17.48 5.27 57.37
N ALA A 171 -17.65 4.20 58.14
CA ALA A 171 -16.84 2.99 58.04
C ALA A 171 -17.22 2.08 56.86
N TRP A 172 -18.47 2.10 56.40
CA TRP A 172 -18.92 1.43 55.18
C TRP A 172 -18.43 2.20 53.95
N GLU A 173 -18.65 3.51 53.94
CA GLU A 173 -18.21 4.39 52.84
C GLU A 173 -16.69 4.34 52.64
N LEU A 174 -15.91 4.45 53.71
CA LEU A 174 -14.45 4.30 53.66
C LEU A 174 -13.98 2.90 53.23
N ALA A 175 -14.79 1.85 53.43
CA ALA A 175 -14.44 0.50 52.99
C ALA A 175 -14.62 0.33 51.48
N TYR A 176 -15.64 0.95 50.90
CA TYR A 176 -15.98 0.86 49.47
C TYR A 176 -15.47 2.05 48.63
N GLY A 177 -14.88 3.06 49.26
CA GLY A 177 -14.20 4.18 48.59
C GLY A 177 -15.08 5.42 48.37
N PHE A 178 -16.25 5.47 49.01
CA PHE A 178 -17.16 6.60 49.07
C PHE A 178 -16.70 7.63 50.12
N ASN A 179 -17.43 8.75 50.27
CA ASN A 179 -16.95 9.92 50.99
C ASN A 179 -17.87 10.28 52.18
N PRO A 180 -17.46 10.00 53.45
CA PRO A 180 -18.18 10.27 54.72
C PRO A 180 -18.60 11.72 55.03
N ASN A 181 -18.61 12.60 54.04
CA ASN A 181 -18.94 14.02 54.15
C ASN A 181 -19.71 14.48 52.89
N GLU A 182 -20.25 13.56 52.08
CA GLU A 182 -20.91 13.77 50.80
C GLU A 182 -22.19 12.93 50.62
N ALA A 183 -23.16 13.16 51.51
CA ALA A 183 -24.57 12.69 51.56
C ALA A 183 -25.40 12.59 50.25
N SER A 184 -24.82 12.90 49.09
CA SER A 184 -25.35 12.59 47.76
C SER A 184 -24.85 11.28 47.17
N ASP A 185 -23.79 10.65 47.71
CA ASP A 185 -23.33 9.36 47.20
C ASP A 185 -24.25 8.19 47.58
N ALA A 186 -24.95 8.24 48.72
CA ALA A 186 -26.11 7.39 49.03
C ALA A 186 -27.20 7.32 47.94
N LEU A 187 -27.28 8.32 47.05
CA LEU A 187 -28.23 8.39 45.93
C LEU A 187 -27.64 7.93 44.58
N LEU A 188 -26.37 7.51 44.55
CA LEU A 188 -25.76 6.92 43.36
C LEU A 188 -26.28 5.51 43.14
N ASP A 189 -26.59 5.22 41.90
CA ASP A 189 -26.86 3.88 41.37
C ASP A 189 -25.60 3.50 40.58
N ALA A 190 -24.80 2.59 41.17
CA ALA A 190 -23.40 2.39 40.79
C ALA A 190 -23.22 1.35 39.68
N ASP A 191 -24.08 0.34 39.60
CA ASP A 191 -24.11 -0.68 38.55
C ASP A 191 -25.28 -0.56 37.56
N LYS A 192 -26.28 0.28 37.87
CA LYS A 192 -27.45 0.64 37.04
C LYS A 192 -28.56 -0.40 37.01
N ASP A 193 -28.74 -1.11 38.12
CA ASP A 193 -29.86 -2.03 38.33
C ASP A 193 -31.18 -1.31 38.73
N GLY A 194 -31.09 -0.07 39.21
CA GLY A 194 -32.20 0.76 39.70
C GLY A 194 -32.24 0.98 41.22
N LEU A 195 -31.27 0.49 41.98
CA LEU A 195 -31.07 0.74 43.41
C LEU A 195 -30.02 1.83 43.63
N SER A 196 -30.16 2.58 44.73
CA SER A 196 -29.09 3.48 45.19
C SER A 196 -28.23 2.83 46.28
N LEU A 197 -27.00 3.28 46.48
CA LEU A 197 -26.08 2.74 47.51
C LEU A 197 -26.73 2.58 48.90
N LEU A 198 -27.62 3.50 49.29
CA LEU A 198 -28.39 3.40 50.54
C LEU A 198 -29.43 2.27 50.54
N GLN A 199 -30.10 2.03 49.41
CA GLN A 199 -31.02 0.90 49.24
C GLN A 199 -30.23 -0.41 49.25
N GLU A 200 -29.10 -0.48 48.56
CA GLU A 200 -28.22 -1.64 48.55
C GLU A 200 -27.62 -1.92 49.93
N TYR A 201 -27.25 -0.89 50.68
CA TYR A 201 -26.82 -0.99 52.07
C TYR A 201 -27.92 -1.57 52.99
N HIS A 202 -29.18 -1.18 52.78
CA HIS A 202 -30.32 -1.68 53.56
C HIS A 202 -30.73 -3.11 53.17
N GLU A 203 -30.87 -3.38 51.88
CA GLU A 203 -31.27 -4.67 51.34
C GLU A 203 -30.09 -5.68 51.39
N ARG A 204 -28.85 -5.19 51.48
CA ARG A 204 -27.53 -5.86 51.54
C ARG A 204 -27.15 -6.61 50.26
N THR A 205 -27.41 -6.00 49.12
CA THR A 205 -26.92 -6.41 47.80
C THR A 205 -25.47 -5.93 47.59
N GLU A 206 -24.81 -6.40 46.53
CA GLU A 206 -23.42 -6.04 46.21
C GLU A 206 -23.41 -4.80 45.31
N TYR A 207 -23.01 -3.64 45.84
CA TYR A 207 -23.13 -2.28 45.24
C TYR A 207 -22.54 -2.03 43.83
N ASN A 208 -21.96 -3.05 43.22
CA ASN A 208 -21.29 -3.00 41.93
C ASN A 208 -21.59 -4.21 41.04
N LEU A 209 -22.59 -5.02 41.41
CA LEU A 209 -23.06 -6.21 40.72
C LEU A 209 -24.58 -6.16 40.65
N ALA A 210 -25.09 -5.71 39.51
CA ALA A 210 -26.52 -5.49 39.27
C ALA A 210 -27.44 -6.72 39.49
N ASP A 211 -26.88 -7.91 39.71
CA ASP A 211 -27.52 -9.21 39.92
C ASP A 211 -26.67 -9.95 40.97
N THR A 212 -27.01 -9.78 42.26
CA THR A 212 -26.19 -10.21 43.41
C THR A 212 -26.08 -11.73 43.52
N ASP A 213 -27.10 -12.48 43.11
CA ASP A 213 -27.10 -13.95 43.19
C ASP A 213 -26.85 -14.69 41.86
N SER A 214 -26.69 -13.93 40.78
CA SER A 214 -26.28 -14.36 39.43
C SER A 214 -27.32 -15.23 38.70
N ASP A 215 -28.61 -14.93 38.84
CA ASP A 215 -29.70 -15.68 38.20
C ASP A 215 -30.26 -15.08 36.89
N MET A 216 -29.83 -13.87 36.54
CA MET A 216 -30.26 -12.98 35.43
C MET A 216 -31.48 -12.09 35.68
N LEU A 217 -31.97 -11.99 36.92
CA LEU A 217 -32.77 -10.86 37.38
C LEU A 217 -31.88 -9.80 38.06
N PRO A 218 -31.99 -8.51 37.68
CA PRO A 218 -31.29 -7.46 38.43
C PRO A 218 -31.96 -7.17 39.78
N ASP A 219 -31.19 -6.84 40.82
CA ASP A 219 -31.69 -6.78 42.20
C ASP A 219 -32.83 -5.75 42.37
N GLY A 220 -32.73 -4.60 41.72
CA GLY A 220 -33.74 -3.55 41.68
C GLY A 220 -35.02 -3.98 40.96
N LEU A 221 -34.92 -4.82 39.92
CA LEU A 221 -36.08 -5.42 39.27
C LEU A 221 -36.73 -6.47 40.18
N GLU A 222 -35.93 -7.27 40.89
CA GLU A 222 -36.43 -8.27 41.84
C GLU A 222 -37.23 -7.63 42.97
N LEU A 223 -36.71 -6.56 43.56
CA LEU A 223 -37.41 -5.79 44.60
C LEU A 223 -38.67 -5.10 44.06
N GLU A 224 -38.69 -4.69 42.79
CA GLU A 224 -39.90 -4.16 42.13
C GLU A 224 -40.98 -5.25 41.94
N LYS A 225 -40.58 -6.49 41.62
CA LYS A 225 -41.49 -7.61 41.34
C LYS A 225 -41.72 -8.57 42.51
N GLY A 226 -41.05 -8.36 43.64
CA GLY A 226 -41.18 -9.18 44.84
C GLY A 226 -40.54 -10.57 44.76
N THR A 227 -39.52 -10.75 43.92
CA THR A 227 -38.59 -11.89 44.01
C THR A 227 -37.45 -11.55 44.98
N SER A 228 -36.33 -12.29 45.00
CA SER A 228 -35.36 -12.26 46.10
C SER A 228 -33.91 -12.09 45.59
N PRO A 229 -33.30 -10.89 45.68
CA PRO A 229 -31.98 -10.52 45.11
C PRO A 229 -30.74 -11.17 45.78
N LYS A 230 -30.90 -12.40 46.25
CA LYS A 230 -29.99 -13.17 47.14
C LYS A 230 -30.22 -14.67 47.10
N GLN A 231 -31.29 -15.11 46.45
CA GLN A 231 -31.67 -16.49 46.33
C GLN A 231 -32.10 -16.78 44.90
N SER A 232 -31.13 -17.13 44.07
CA SER A 232 -31.31 -17.60 42.69
C SER A 232 -32.56 -18.47 42.54
N ASP A 233 -33.62 -17.86 42.01
CA ASP A 233 -34.96 -18.43 41.88
C ASP A 233 -35.43 -18.51 40.42
N ARG A 234 -34.59 -18.13 39.46
CA ARG A 234 -34.77 -18.25 37.99
C ARG A 234 -35.53 -19.48 37.50
N THR A 235 -35.36 -20.64 38.14
CA THR A 235 -35.99 -21.92 37.74
C THR A 235 -37.19 -22.35 38.61
N LEU A 236 -37.57 -21.50 39.56
CA LEU A 236 -38.76 -21.64 40.37
C LEU A 236 -39.98 -21.27 39.53
N ASP A 237 -41.06 -22.00 39.76
CA ASP A 237 -42.39 -21.79 39.21
C ASP A 237 -43.31 -21.73 40.43
N THR A 238 -43.63 -20.50 40.86
CA THR A 238 -44.21 -20.25 42.19
C THR A 238 -45.70 -20.59 42.25
N ASP A 239 -46.43 -20.40 41.15
CA ASP A 239 -47.86 -20.67 41.05
C ASP A 239 -48.22 -22.00 40.34
N SER A 240 -47.23 -22.65 39.71
CA SER A 240 -47.32 -23.92 38.99
C SER A 240 -48.13 -23.87 37.68
N ASP A 241 -48.10 -22.75 36.95
CA ASP A 241 -48.71 -22.62 35.63
C ASP A 241 -47.86 -23.20 34.47
N GLY A 242 -46.56 -23.41 34.72
CA GLY A 242 -45.59 -23.95 33.76
C GLY A 242 -44.61 -22.93 33.18
N TYR A 243 -44.70 -21.65 33.55
CA TYR A 243 -43.66 -20.65 33.34
C TYR A 243 -42.76 -20.54 34.60
N GLU A 244 -41.52 -20.10 34.39
CA GLU A 244 -40.56 -19.90 35.48
C GLU A 244 -40.59 -18.42 35.87
N ASN A 245 -40.52 -18.08 37.17
CA ASN A 245 -40.62 -16.72 37.73
C ASN A 245 -39.87 -15.67 36.87
N TYR A 246 -38.61 -15.96 36.53
CA TYR A 246 -37.75 -15.12 35.70
C TYR A 246 -38.35 -14.79 34.32
N LYS A 247 -38.97 -15.78 33.65
CA LYS A 247 -39.59 -15.58 32.33
C LYS A 247 -40.80 -14.67 32.44
N GLU A 248 -41.60 -14.85 33.48
CA GLU A 248 -42.80 -14.06 33.74
C GLU A 248 -42.47 -12.61 34.06
N VAL A 249 -41.53 -12.39 34.99
CA VAL A 249 -41.00 -11.06 35.36
C VAL A 249 -40.51 -10.30 34.12
N LYS A 250 -39.71 -10.94 33.25
CA LYS A 250 -39.16 -10.31 32.03
C LYS A 250 -40.22 -10.05 30.95
N LEU A 251 -41.26 -10.87 30.88
CA LEU A 251 -42.37 -10.75 29.92
C LEU A 251 -43.57 -9.96 30.47
N GLY A 252 -43.52 -9.50 31.72
CA GLY A 252 -44.51 -8.63 32.35
C GLY A 252 -45.77 -9.34 32.86
N SER A 253 -45.69 -10.63 33.18
CA SER A 253 -46.77 -11.39 33.81
C SER A 253 -46.56 -11.51 35.35
N ASP A 254 -47.46 -12.18 36.07
CA ASP A 254 -47.48 -12.16 37.55
C ASP A 254 -47.22 -13.56 38.11
N HIS A 255 -45.96 -13.79 38.52
CA HIS A 255 -45.44 -15.09 39.00
C HIS A 255 -46.15 -15.70 40.22
N ASN A 256 -47.08 -14.97 40.83
CA ASN A 256 -47.89 -15.46 41.96
C ASN A 256 -49.31 -15.86 41.53
N SER A 257 -49.64 -15.87 40.24
CA SER A 257 -51.00 -15.95 39.74
C SER A 257 -51.12 -16.69 38.40
N ALA A 258 -51.35 -18.01 38.46
CA ALA A 258 -51.47 -18.92 37.30
C ALA A 258 -52.59 -18.63 36.26
N ASP A 259 -53.38 -17.57 36.47
CA ASP A 259 -54.28 -16.99 35.46
C ASP A 259 -53.59 -15.88 34.61
N SER A 260 -52.34 -15.55 34.92
CA SER A 260 -51.54 -14.42 34.42
C SER A 260 -50.29 -14.94 33.71
N THR A 261 -50.49 -15.68 32.62
CA THR A 261 -49.41 -16.22 31.77
C THR A 261 -48.76 -15.12 30.90
N PRO A 262 -47.48 -15.24 30.49
CA PRO A 262 -46.86 -14.37 29.49
C PRO A 262 -47.67 -14.19 28.20
N SER A 263 -47.85 -12.95 27.75
CA SER A 263 -48.63 -12.67 26.53
C SER A 263 -47.85 -13.04 25.27
N LEU A 264 -48.24 -14.14 24.62
CA LEU A 264 -47.72 -14.51 23.30
C LEU A 264 -48.16 -13.49 22.23
N LYS A 265 -47.22 -12.97 21.45
CA LYS A 265 -47.48 -12.02 20.36
C LYS A 265 -47.40 -12.73 19.00
N ASP A 266 -48.25 -12.31 18.06
CA ASP A 266 -48.24 -12.77 16.65
C ASP A 266 -47.44 -11.84 15.72
N ALA A 267 -46.94 -10.71 16.24
CA ALA A 267 -46.33 -9.64 15.46
C ALA A 267 -44.80 -9.69 15.51
N GLU A 268 -44.17 -9.28 14.40
CA GLU A 268 -42.75 -8.92 14.35
C GLU A 268 -42.39 -7.93 15.47
N TRP A 269 -41.15 -8.03 15.94
CA TRP A 269 -40.51 -6.99 16.74
C TRP A 269 -39.03 -6.85 16.35
N HIS A 270 -38.50 -5.62 16.48
CA HIS A 270 -37.12 -5.24 16.12
C HIS A 270 -36.53 -4.41 17.27
N VAL A 271 -35.23 -4.59 17.50
CA VAL A 271 -34.40 -3.86 18.46
C VAL A 271 -33.14 -3.40 17.75
N ASP A 272 -33.03 -2.08 17.58
CA ASP A 272 -31.91 -1.36 16.94
C ASP A 272 -31.01 -0.64 17.95
N PHE A 273 -31.25 -0.86 19.24
CA PHE A 273 -30.60 -0.25 20.42
C PHE A 273 -30.57 1.30 20.45
N ASN A 274 -31.20 2.00 19.51
CA ASN A 274 -31.04 3.45 19.32
C ASN A 274 -31.64 4.30 20.46
N ASP A 275 -32.64 3.76 21.17
CA ASP A 275 -33.23 4.37 22.37
C ASP A 275 -32.33 4.29 23.61
N GLN A 276 -31.12 3.69 23.50
CA GLN A 276 -30.13 3.51 24.58
C GLN A 276 -30.63 2.68 25.79
N LEU A 277 -31.72 1.95 25.63
CA LEU A 277 -32.32 1.10 26.65
C LEU A 277 -32.34 -0.36 26.17
N LEU A 278 -32.04 -1.29 27.07
CA LEU A 278 -32.22 -2.72 26.81
C LEU A 278 -33.70 -3.10 26.99
N PRO A 279 -34.36 -3.72 25.99
CA PRO A 279 -35.72 -4.23 26.15
C PRO A 279 -35.80 -5.31 27.22
N SER A 280 -36.92 -5.39 27.96
CA SER A 280 -37.07 -6.34 29.08
C SER A 280 -36.99 -7.82 28.66
N ASN A 281 -37.18 -8.12 27.38
CA ASN A 281 -37.05 -9.46 26.81
C ASN A 281 -35.60 -9.81 26.36
N ILE A 282 -34.63 -8.90 26.53
CA ILE A 282 -33.21 -9.17 26.35
C ILE A 282 -32.52 -9.05 27.72
N SER A 283 -32.00 -10.17 28.22
CA SER A 283 -31.16 -10.22 29.43
C SER A 283 -29.69 -10.37 29.03
N ILE A 284 -28.80 -9.82 29.84
CA ILE A 284 -27.35 -9.88 29.61
C ILE A 284 -26.68 -10.29 30.91
N SER A 285 -25.78 -11.27 30.83
CA SER A 285 -24.91 -11.69 31.94
C SER A 285 -23.87 -10.60 32.20
N TYR A 286 -23.99 -9.90 33.33
CA TYR A 286 -23.21 -8.71 33.63
C TYR A 286 -21.83 -9.03 34.24
N ASP A 287 -20.83 -9.30 33.39
CA ASP A 287 -19.40 -9.36 33.77
C ASP A 287 -18.68 -8.00 33.57
N GLY A 288 -19.43 -6.88 33.62
CA GLY A 288 -18.90 -5.52 33.43
C GLY A 288 -18.24 -5.21 32.07
N LYS A 289 -18.24 -6.16 31.12
CA LYS A 289 -17.52 -6.08 29.82
C LYS A 289 -18.40 -5.72 28.62
N LEU A 290 -19.71 -5.59 28.82
CA LEU A 290 -20.69 -5.22 27.80
C LEU A 290 -21.19 -3.78 28.00
N ALA A 291 -21.29 -3.03 26.92
CA ALA A 291 -21.85 -1.68 26.89
C ALA A 291 -22.45 -1.35 25.53
N LEU A 292 -23.52 -0.56 25.52
CA LEU A 292 -23.99 0.10 24.31
C LEU A 292 -22.91 1.06 23.78
N ARG A 293 -22.66 0.99 22.47
CA ARG A 293 -21.66 1.78 21.76
C ARG A 293 -22.32 2.58 20.64
N GLU A 294 -21.99 3.85 20.55
CA GLU A 294 -22.34 4.66 19.36
C GLU A 294 -21.47 4.22 18.16
N ARG A 295 -22.13 3.92 17.04
CA ARG A 295 -21.52 3.51 15.77
C ARG A 295 -20.91 4.73 15.07
N LEU A 296 -19.84 4.53 14.29
CA LEU A 296 -19.20 5.63 13.53
C LEU A 296 -20.15 6.29 12.51
N GLU A 297 -21.11 5.53 12.00
CA GLU A 297 -22.14 5.98 11.04
C GLU A 297 -23.41 6.53 11.73
N GLY A 298 -23.42 6.54 13.07
CA GLY A 298 -24.57 6.91 13.89
C GLY A 298 -25.46 5.73 14.29
N GLY A 299 -26.17 5.91 15.40
CA GLY A 299 -26.96 4.86 16.05
C GLY A 299 -26.13 4.04 17.06
N PHE A 300 -26.76 3.08 17.72
CA PHE A 300 -26.16 2.30 18.81
C PHE A 300 -26.12 0.80 18.49
N GLU A 301 -25.09 0.11 18.98
CA GLU A 301 -24.96 -1.34 18.94
C GLU A 301 -24.55 -1.86 20.32
N LEU A 302 -24.90 -3.11 20.65
CA LEU A 302 -24.44 -3.75 21.88
C LEU A 302 -23.02 -4.28 21.66
N SER A 303 -22.05 -3.79 22.43
CA SER A 303 -20.63 -4.15 22.25
C SER A 303 -20.03 -4.79 23.50
N ALA A 304 -19.14 -5.77 23.32
CA ALA A 304 -18.23 -6.20 24.37
C ALA A 304 -16.80 -5.78 24.02
N LYS A 305 -16.04 -5.28 25.00
CA LYS A 305 -14.66 -4.81 24.82
C LYS A 305 -13.69 -5.54 25.73
N SER A 306 -12.48 -5.80 25.22
CA SER A 306 -11.36 -6.36 25.99
C SER A 306 -11.66 -7.73 26.60
N LEU A 307 -12.37 -8.59 25.86
CA LEU A 307 -12.57 -9.97 26.26
C LEU A 307 -11.22 -10.68 26.36
N SER A 308 -10.95 -11.19 27.55
CA SER A 308 -9.73 -11.92 27.91
C SER A 308 -9.95 -13.43 27.81
N LYS A 309 -8.87 -14.20 27.82
CA LYS A 309 -8.93 -15.66 27.68
C LYS A 309 -9.81 -16.31 28.76
N GLY A 310 -10.87 -16.97 28.31
CA GLY A 310 -11.83 -17.67 29.18
C GLY A 310 -12.99 -16.80 29.69
N ASP A 311 -13.03 -15.51 29.34
CA ASP A 311 -14.21 -14.67 29.52
C ASP A 311 -15.40 -15.25 28.75
N ARG A 312 -16.61 -15.03 29.30
CA ARG A 312 -17.86 -15.46 28.68
C ARG A 312 -18.89 -14.36 28.76
N VAL A 313 -19.23 -13.83 27.59
CA VAL A 313 -20.43 -13.01 27.42
C VAL A 313 -21.59 -13.95 27.17
N ASN A 314 -22.66 -13.84 27.96
CA ASN A 314 -23.94 -14.49 27.67
C ASN A 314 -25.00 -13.41 27.47
N ILE A 315 -25.67 -13.43 26.31
CA ILE A 315 -26.88 -12.64 26.06
C ILE A 315 -28.02 -13.66 25.92
N SER A 316 -29.11 -13.49 26.66
CA SER A 316 -30.32 -14.29 26.46
C SER A 316 -31.47 -13.44 25.94
N ILE A 317 -32.12 -13.93 24.89
CA ILE A 317 -33.23 -13.26 24.21
C ILE A 317 -34.47 -14.14 24.40
N LEU A 318 -35.45 -13.60 25.11
CA LEU A 318 -36.77 -14.19 25.28
C LEU A 318 -37.67 -13.74 24.13
N SER A 319 -38.22 -14.71 23.39
CA SER A 319 -39.28 -14.49 22.42
C SER A 319 -40.54 -15.22 22.88
N ALA A 320 -41.62 -14.48 23.09
CA ALA A 320 -42.92 -15.01 23.51
C ALA A 320 -43.90 -14.91 22.33
N SER A 321 -43.96 -15.97 21.53
CA SER A 321 -44.68 -15.98 20.25
C SER A 321 -45.82 -16.99 20.18
N ALA A 322 -46.92 -16.58 19.55
CA ALA A 322 -48.06 -17.45 19.25
C ALA A 322 -47.89 -18.21 17.92
N LYS A 323 -46.72 -18.10 17.27
CA LYS A 323 -46.32 -18.86 16.08
C LYS A 323 -44.86 -19.33 16.18
N SER A 324 -44.48 -20.26 15.31
CA SER A 324 -43.06 -20.49 14.99
C SER A 324 -42.53 -19.31 14.18
N GLY A 325 -41.33 -18.84 14.51
CA GLY A 325 -40.67 -17.74 13.81
C GLY A 325 -39.16 -17.88 13.80
N SER A 326 -38.49 -16.91 13.20
CA SER A 326 -37.04 -16.84 13.12
C SER A 326 -36.55 -15.57 13.80
N LEU A 327 -35.59 -15.71 14.71
CA LEU A 327 -34.82 -14.59 15.26
C LEU A 327 -33.62 -14.35 14.35
N PHE A 328 -33.47 -13.09 13.92
CA PHE A 328 -32.32 -12.56 13.21
C PHE A 328 -31.57 -11.59 14.10
N PHE A 329 -30.26 -11.49 13.88
CA PHE A 329 -29.45 -10.37 14.34
C PHE A 329 -28.21 -10.23 13.47
N ASP A 330 -27.68 -9.02 13.40
CA ASP A 330 -26.42 -8.73 12.75
C ASP A 330 -25.30 -8.73 13.81
N TYR A 331 -24.15 -9.29 13.46
CA TYR A 331 -23.02 -9.43 14.37
C TYR A 331 -21.67 -9.24 13.67
N SER A 332 -20.68 -8.74 14.41
CA SER A 332 -19.29 -8.68 13.95
C SER A 332 -18.30 -8.89 15.10
N HIS A 333 -17.08 -9.28 14.77
CA HIS A 333 -15.99 -9.49 15.73
C HIS A 333 -14.66 -9.07 15.13
N ILE A 334 -13.81 -8.45 15.95
CA ILE A 334 -12.46 -8.05 15.55
C ILE A 334 -11.47 -8.98 16.25
N ASP A 335 -10.85 -9.87 15.47
CA ASP A 335 -9.67 -10.63 15.89
C ASP A 335 -8.42 -9.99 15.26
N PRO A 336 -7.48 -9.46 16.07
CA PRO A 336 -6.24 -8.90 15.54
C PRO A 336 -5.22 -9.94 15.05
N ASP A 337 -5.40 -11.23 15.34
CA ASP A 337 -4.45 -12.29 14.94
C ASP A 337 -5.02 -13.18 13.81
N LEU A 338 -4.44 -13.06 12.61
CA LEU A 338 -4.73 -13.90 11.43
C LEU A 338 -4.38 -15.38 11.66
N GLY A 339 -5.21 -16.12 12.40
CA GLY A 339 -5.04 -17.55 12.61
C GLY A 339 -5.77 -18.17 13.81
N SER A 340 -6.42 -17.38 14.66
CA SER A 340 -7.15 -17.90 15.82
C SER A 340 -8.59 -18.29 15.46
N THR A 341 -9.06 -19.46 15.93
CA THR A 341 -10.46 -19.86 15.79
C THR A 341 -11.26 -19.38 16.99
N ASN A 342 -11.71 -18.13 17.00
CA ASN A 342 -12.64 -17.66 18.03
C ASN A 342 -13.96 -18.41 17.92
N GLY A 343 -14.51 -18.78 19.09
CA GLY A 343 -15.74 -19.55 19.17
C GLY A 343 -16.93 -18.64 19.41
N PHE A 344 -17.61 -18.26 18.33
CA PHE A 344 -18.99 -17.79 18.43
C PHE A 344 -19.91 -19.00 18.61
N VAL A 345 -20.73 -19.01 19.65
CA VAL A 345 -21.69 -20.10 19.92
C VAL A 345 -23.06 -19.53 20.18
N VAL A 346 -24.00 -19.92 19.34
CA VAL A 346 -25.43 -19.64 19.51
C VAL A 346 -26.12 -20.96 19.87
N SER A 347 -26.91 -20.95 20.93
CA SER A 347 -27.70 -22.11 21.36
C SER A 347 -29.12 -21.69 21.73
N THR A 348 -30.03 -22.66 21.75
CA THR A 348 -31.38 -22.49 22.30
C THR A 348 -31.68 -23.64 23.25
N LYS A 349 -32.80 -23.57 23.98
CA LYS A 349 -33.26 -24.73 24.77
C LYS A 349 -33.58 -25.95 23.89
N ASP A 350 -33.90 -25.72 22.61
CA ASP A 350 -34.22 -26.75 21.62
C ASP A 350 -32.97 -27.27 20.87
N ASP A 351 -31.92 -26.44 20.73
CA ASP A 351 -30.56 -26.85 20.28
C ASP A 351 -29.48 -26.51 21.35
N PRO A 352 -29.23 -27.43 22.30
CA PRO A 352 -28.25 -27.23 23.36
C PRO A 352 -26.80 -27.50 22.93
N PHE A 353 -26.55 -27.90 21.68
CA PHE A 353 -25.21 -28.18 21.14
C PHE A 353 -24.75 -27.07 20.17
N GLY A 354 -25.03 -25.83 20.57
CA GLY A 354 -24.89 -24.62 19.77
C GLY A 354 -23.69 -24.60 18.82
N TYR A 355 -23.96 -24.20 17.57
CA TYR A 355 -23.01 -24.31 16.47
C TYR A 355 -21.76 -23.46 16.73
N LEU A 356 -20.60 -24.13 16.79
CA LEU A 356 -19.28 -23.49 16.84
C LEU A 356 -18.89 -23.05 15.43
N GLU A 357 -19.12 -21.79 15.10
CA GLU A 357 -18.56 -21.24 13.87
C GLU A 357 -17.04 -21.18 13.98
N THR A 358 -16.37 -21.86 13.06
CA THR A 358 -14.92 -22.05 13.06
C THR A 358 -14.32 -21.70 11.71
N ARG A 359 -14.65 -20.50 11.20
CA ARG A 359 -13.85 -19.75 10.21
C ARG A 359 -14.47 -18.38 9.91
N SER A 360 -13.84 -17.32 10.41
CA SER A 360 -13.90 -15.99 9.85
C SER A 360 -12.53 -15.36 10.08
N GLN A 361 -11.79 -15.08 9.01
CA GLN A 361 -10.56 -14.30 9.09
C GLN A 361 -10.97 -12.85 8.85
N TYR A 362 -10.68 -11.94 9.80
CA TYR A 362 -10.85 -10.49 9.70
C TYR A 362 -12.12 -10.01 8.96
N ASN A 363 -13.21 -9.79 9.68
CA ASN A 363 -14.40 -9.14 9.13
C ASN A 363 -14.85 -7.97 10.01
N GLU A 364 -14.58 -6.74 9.55
CA GLU A 364 -15.37 -5.57 9.97
C GLU A 364 -16.80 -5.62 9.40
N PHE A 365 -17.05 -6.48 8.40
CA PHE A 365 -18.36 -6.74 7.82
C PHE A 365 -19.30 -7.44 8.82
N ARG A 366 -20.51 -6.88 8.94
CA ARG A 366 -21.61 -7.47 9.71
C ARG A 366 -22.15 -8.71 9.00
N GLN A 367 -22.23 -9.81 9.73
CA GLN A 367 -22.85 -11.05 9.29
C GLN A 367 -24.24 -11.17 9.93
N ARG A 368 -25.22 -11.70 9.21
CA ARG A 368 -26.55 -11.96 9.76
C ARG A 368 -26.67 -13.40 10.23
N LYS A 369 -27.25 -13.62 11.41
CA LYS A 369 -27.53 -14.95 11.94
C LYS A 369 -29.03 -15.18 12.06
N LYS A 370 -29.51 -16.31 11.50
CA LYS A 370 -30.89 -16.82 11.67
C LYS A 370 -30.94 -17.90 12.74
N ILE A 371 -32.00 -17.89 13.55
CA ILE A 371 -32.27 -18.89 14.59
C ILE A 371 -33.77 -19.21 14.58
N SER A 372 -34.13 -20.44 14.26
CA SER A 372 -35.51 -20.92 14.34
C SER A 372 -35.99 -21.00 15.79
N THR A 373 -37.21 -20.50 16.05
CA THR A 373 -37.86 -20.50 17.36
C THR A 373 -39.19 -21.24 17.32
N SER A 374 -39.43 -22.05 18.36
CA SER A 374 -40.66 -22.81 18.55
C SER A 374 -41.81 -21.92 19.05
N TYR A 375 -43.06 -22.37 18.85
CA TYR A 375 -44.24 -21.77 19.46
C TYR A 375 -44.10 -21.69 20.99
N GLY A 376 -44.52 -20.57 21.59
CA GLY A 376 -44.50 -20.33 23.04
C GLY A 376 -43.37 -19.38 23.44
N VAL A 377 -42.82 -19.57 24.64
CA VAL A 377 -41.67 -18.80 25.14
C VAL A 377 -40.37 -19.53 24.84
N SER A 378 -39.63 -19.05 23.85
CA SER A 378 -38.28 -19.48 23.50
C SER A 378 -37.24 -18.59 24.19
N GLU A 379 -36.17 -19.19 24.73
CA GLU A 379 -34.98 -18.46 25.20
C GLU A 379 -33.79 -18.85 24.32
N VAL A 380 -33.22 -17.85 23.64
CA VAL A 380 -32.04 -17.97 22.78
C VAL A 380 -30.84 -17.48 23.57
N TYR A 381 -29.77 -18.27 23.65
CA TYR A 381 -28.53 -17.93 24.34
C TYR A 381 -27.40 -17.71 23.34
N ILE A 382 -26.82 -16.51 23.37
CA ILE A 382 -25.68 -16.12 22.55
C ILE A 382 -24.45 -16.06 23.45
N TRP A 383 -23.42 -16.85 23.12
CA TRP A 383 -22.19 -16.98 23.88
C TRP A 383 -20.96 -16.59 23.05
N PHE A 384 -20.08 -15.81 23.68
CA PHE A 384 -18.73 -15.55 23.15
C PHE A 384 -17.71 -16.16 24.08
N ASN A 385 -16.79 -16.92 23.51
CA ASN A 385 -15.65 -17.47 24.20
C ASN A 385 -14.40 -17.06 23.44
N SER A 386 -13.40 -16.50 24.15
CA SER A 386 -12.06 -16.26 23.62
C SER A 386 -11.16 -17.46 23.98
N PRO A 387 -10.96 -18.44 23.06
CA PRO A 387 -10.09 -19.59 23.30
C PRO A 387 -8.59 -19.24 23.17
N SER A 388 -8.29 -18.03 22.68
CA SER A 388 -6.97 -17.61 22.21
C SER A 388 -5.90 -17.62 23.31
N LEU A 389 -4.66 -17.84 22.91
CA LEU A 389 -3.52 -18.03 23.82
C LEU A 389 -2.81 -16.71 24.19
N HIS A 390 -3.33 -15.55 23.76
CA HIS A 390 -2.69 -14.24 23.88
C HIS A 390 -3.64 -13.19 24.46
N ASP A 391 -3.10 -12.29 25.29
CA ASP A 391 -3.83 -11.23 25.99
C ASP A 391 -4.13 -10.02 25.08
N VAL A 392 -4.70 -10.27 23.89
CA VAL A 392 -5.10 -9.21 22.95
C VAL A 392 -6.59 -8.91 23.12
N ALA A 393 -6.93 -7.64 23.28
CA ALA A 393 -8.30 -7.20 23.55
C ALA A 393 -9.24 -7.45 22.37
N GLN A 394 -9.97 -8.56 22.39
CA GLN A 394 -11.01 -8.85 21.39
C GLN A 394 -12.25 -7.98 21.63
N SER A 395 -12.92 -7.61 20.54
CA SER A 395 -14.19 -6.86 20.59
C SER A 395 -15.28 -7.59 19.79
N PHE A 396 -16.49 -7.55 20.33
CA PHE A 396 -17.69 -8.14 19.76
C PHE A 396 -18.80 -7.09 19.65
N TYR A 397 -19.65 -7.20 18.62
CA TYR A 397 -20.79 -6.30 18.36
C TYR A 397 -22.04 -7.10 17.95
N LEU A 398 -23.18 -6.78 18.55
CA LEU A 398 -24.53 -7.25 18.20
C LEU A 398 -25.41 -6.06 17.83
N ASP A 399 -26.17 -6.18 16.74
CA ASP A 399 -27.11 -5.16 16.29
C ASP A 399 -28.31 -5.76 15.57
N ASP A 400 -29.31 -4.94 15.24
CA ASP A 400 -30.49 -5.25 14.42
C ASP A 400 -31.15 -6.60 14.76
N VAL A 401 -31.51 -6.75 16.04
CA VAL A 401 -32.17 -7.96 16.54
C VAL A 401 -33.64 -7.93 16.12
N ILE A 402 -34.05 -8.78 15.18
CA ILE A 402 -35.40 -8.82 14.60
C ILE A 402 -35.99 -10.22 14.80
N TRP A 403 -37.21 -10.34 15.32
CA TRP A 403 -37.95 -11.61 15.31
C TRP A 403 -39.12 -11.54 14.34
N VAL A 404 -39.22 -12.53 13.45
CA VAL A 404 -40.17 -12.57 12.34
C VAL A 404 -40.96 -13.89 12.36
N PRO A 405 -42.30 -13.88 12.23
CA PRO A 405 -43.08 -15.11 12.04
C PRO A 405 -42.71 -15.81 10.71
N ASN A 406 -42.61 -17.15 10.70
CA ASN A 406 -42.26 -17.88 9.47
C ASN A 406 -43.35 -17.83 8.38
N ASP A 407 -44.55 -17.35 8.72
CA ASP A 407 -45.69 -17.17 7.81
C ASP A 407 -46.01 -15.68 7.53
N LEU A 408 -45.09 -14.77 7.88
CA LEU A 408 -45.16 -13.37 7.44
C LEU A 408 -44.56 -13.25 6.03
N ASP A 409 -45.30 -12.52 5.20
CA ASP A 409 -45.01 -12.17 3.82
C ASP A 409 -45.60 -10.74 3.67
N SER A 410 -44.71 -9.75 3.73
CA SER A 410 -45.06 -8.35 3.96
C SER A 410 -45.56 -7.63 2.71
N ASP A 411 -45.08 -7.98 1.52
CA ASP A 411 -45.46 -7.38 0.24
C ASP A 411 -46.28 -8.28 -0.71
N GLN A 412 -46.43 -9.56 -0.36
CA GLN A 412 -47.31 -10.57 -0.98
C GLN A 412 -46.84 -11.07 -2.34
N ASP A 413 -45.53 -11.23 -2.52
CA ASP A 413 -44.94 -11.83 -3.72
C ASP A 413 -44.83 -13.38 -3.67
N GLY A 414 -44.80 -13.94 -2.45
CA GLY A 414 -44.69 -15.38 -2.19
C GLY A 414 -43.38 -15.84 -1.54
N LEU A 415 -42.38 -14.96 -1.42
CA LEU A 415 -41.26 -15.09 -0.52
C LEU A 415 -41.67 -14.60 0.88
N PRO A 416 -41.50 -15.39 1.94
CA PRO A 416 -41.73 -14.91 3.30
C PRO A 416 -40.59 -14.03 3.83
N ASP A 417 -40.87 -13.03 4.66
CA ASP A 417 -39.90 -12.09 5.27
C ASP A 417 -38.65 -12.77 5.86
N HIS A 418 -38.80 -13.97 6.42
CA HIS A 418 -37.71 -14.73 7.04
C HIS A 418 -36.80 -15.50 6.04
N VAL A 419 -37.19 -15.58 4.77
CA VAL A 419 -36.37 -16.07 3.65
C VAL A 419 -35.61 -14.89 3.05
N GLU A 420 -36.29 -13.76 2.89
CA GLU A 420 -35.72 -12.53 2.35
C GLU A 420 -34.63 -11.97 3.26
N LEU A 421 -34.90 -11.86 4.56
CA LEU A 421 -33.91 -11.43 5.55
C LEU A 421 -32.70 -12.36 5.64
N GLU A 422 -32.84 -13.65 5.36
CA GLU A 422 -31.75 -14.62 5.31
C GLU A 422 -30.89 -14.44 4.04
N ASN A 423 -31.53 -14.09 2.92
CA ASN A 423 -30.88 -13.90 1.63
C ASN A 423 -30.48 -12.45 1.30
N TYR A 424 -30.74 -11.52 2.22
CA TYR A 424 -30.49 -10.07 2.07
C TYR A 424 -31.33 -9.41 0.95
N LEU A 425 -32.54 -9.94 0.72
CA LEU A 425 -33.59 -9.37 -0.12
C LEU A 425 -34.43 -8.34 0.68
N ASP A 426 -35.23 -7.52 0.01
CA ASP A 426 -36.04 -6.46 0.63
C ASP A 426 -37.52 -6.86 0.69
N ARG A 427 -37.93 -7.32 1.89
CA ARG A 427 -39.30 -7.68 2.34
C ARG A 427 -40.44 -6.68 2.11
N PHE A 428 -40.17 -5.60 1.38
CA PHE A 428 -41.13 -4.58 0.98
C PHE A 428 -41.08 -4.27 -0.54
N ASP A 429 -40.28 -4.97 -1.35
CA ASP A 429 -40.16 -4.84 -2.82
C ASP A 429 -40.38 -6.16 -3.60
N ASN A 430 -41.66 -6.51 -3.76
CA ASN A 430 -42.20 -7.64 -4.54
C ASN A 430 -41.70 -7.89 -5.97
N LEU A 431 -40.76 -7.08 -6.45
CA LEU A 431 -40.05 -7.33 -7.69
C LEU A 431 -38.88 -8.30 -7.50
N ASP A 432 -38.31 -8.40 -6.29
CA ASP A 432 -37.10 -9.20 -6.08
C ASP A 432 -37.34 -10.72 -6.06
N ALA A 433 -38.53 -11.20 -5.69
CA ALA A 433 -38.97 -12.57 -5.98
C ALA A 433 -38.93 -12.98 -7.45
N HIS A 434 -38.93 -12.01 -8.38
CA HIS A 434 -38.89 -12.24 -9.82
C HIS A 434 -37.51 -11.95 -10.43
N LEU A 435 -36.53 -11.57 -9.60
CA LEU A 435 -35.13 -11.50 -9.99
C LEU A 435 -34.51 -12.90 -9.87
N ASP A 436 -33.40 -13.05 -10.60
CA ASP A 436 -32.52 -14.21 -10.66
C ASP A 436 -31.21 -13.73 -10.02
N TYR A 437 -31.06 -13.94 -8.71
CA TYR A 437 -30.05 -13.24 -7.90
C TYR A 437 -28.63 -13.78 -8.13
N ASP A 438 -28.48 -15.09 -8.35
CA ASP A 438 -27.20 -15.72 -8.63
C ASP A 438 -26.93 -15.96 -10.13
N SER A 439 -27.92 -15.70 -10.98
CA SER A 439 -27.86 -15.80 -12.45
C SER A 439 -27.80 -17.24 -12.99
N ASP A 440 -28.48 -18.19 -12.33
CA ASP A 440 -28.63 -19.57 -12.79
C ASP A 440 -29.80 -19.81 -13.77
N LEU A 441 -30.68 -18.81 -13.96
CA LEU A 441 -31.93 -18.82 -14.75
C LEU A 441 -33.22 -19.26 -14.02
N LEU A 442 -33.18 -19.57 -12.73
CA LEU A 442 -34.36 -19.60 -11.86
C LEU A 442 -34.60 -18.21 -11.24
N SER A 443 -35.84 -17.90 -10.89
CA SER A 443 -36.13 -16.74 -10.03
C SER A 443 -36.05 -17.11 -8.55
N ASN A 444 -35.73 -16.14 -7.69
CA ASN A 444 -35.63 -16.30 -6.24
C ASN A 444 -36.84 -17.04 -5.62
N LEU A 445 -38.04 -16.79 -6.17
CA LEU A 445 -39.28 -17.46 -5.78
C LEU A 445 -39.41 -18.91 -6.29
N GLU A 446 -38.90 -19.21 -7.48
CA GLU A 446 -38.84 -20.58 -8.00
C GLU A 446 -37.84 -21.41 -7.20
N GLU A 447 -36.69 -20.85 -6.85
CA GLU A 447 -35.69 -21.50 -6.00
C GLU A 447 -36.23 -21.81 -4.60
N TYR A 448 -36.89 -20.83 -3.96
CA TYR A 448 -37.58 -21.05 -2.69
C TYR A 448 -38.63 -22.19 -2.77
N GLN A 449 -39.33 -22.32 -3.90
CA GLN A 449 -40.32 -23.38 -4.12
C GLN A 449 -39.69 -24.76 -4.39
N LEU A 450 -38.49 -24.79 -4.98
CA LEU A 450 -37.71 -26.01 -5.22
C LEU A 450 -36.90 -26.44 -3.98
N GLY A 451 -36.61 -25.50 -3.07
CA GLY A 451 -35.73 -25.71 -1.92
C GLY A 451 -34.24 -25.53 -2.24
N THR A 452 -33.94 -24.91 -3.37
CA THR A 452 -32.59 -24.55 -3.83
C THR A 452 -32.13 -23.20 -3.25
N SER A 453 -30.92 -22.79 -3.58
CA SER A 453 -30.17 -21.73 -2.93
C SER A 453 -30.16 -20.43 -3.74
N ILE A 454 -31.04 -19.48 -3.38
CA ILE A 454 -31.21 -18.08 -3.89
C ILE A 454 -29.91 -17.29 -4.16
N ARG A 455 -28.76 -17.76 -3.66
CA ARG A 455 -27.47 -17.07 -3.71
C ARG A 455 -26.33 -17.98 -4.18
N GLY A 456 -26.62 -19.11 -4.81
CA GLY A 456 -25.65 -20.13 -5.18
C GLY A 456 -26.21 -21.16 -6.16
N ALA A 457 -26.00 -20.88 -7.44
CA ALA A 457 -26.48 -21.57 -8.64
C ALA A 457 -26.29 -23.10 -8.73
N ASP A 458 -25.58 -23.71 -7.78
CA ASP A 458 -25.28 -25.14 -7.66
C ASP A 458 -25.53 -25.51 -6.18
N SER A 459 -26.78 -25.87 -5.87
CA SER A 459 -27.29 -25.95 -4.50
C SER A 459 -26.66 -27.07 -3.68
N ASP A 460 -26.33 -28.21 -4.30
CA ASP A 460 -25.69 -29.34 -3.63
C ASP A 460 -24.15 -29.38 -3.80
N SER A 461 -23.60 -28.49 -4.65
CA SER A 461 -22.19 -28.36 -4.98
C SER A 461 -21.59 -29.54 -5.75
N ASP A 462 -22.39 -30.27 -6.53
CA ASP A 462 -21.91 -31.41 -7.32
C ASP A 462 -21.31 -31.05 -8.67
N GLY A 463 -21.71 -29.93 -9.25
CA GLY A 463 -21.28 -29.43 -10.56
C GLY A 463 -22.32 -29.52 -11.68
N PHE A 464 -23.58 -29.27 -11.34
CA PHE A 464 -24.61 -28.81 -12.27
C PHE A 464 -25.17 -27.48 -11.76
N ILE A 465 -25.88 -26.74 -12.61
CA ILE A 465 -26.70 -25.62 -12.12
C ILE A 465 -28.15 -26.06 -11.93
N ASP A 466 -28.82 -25.53 -10.93
CA ASP A 466 -30.13 -26.02 -10.47
C ASP A 466 -31.19 -25.98 -11.60
N SER A 467 -31.17 -24.92 -12.42
CA SER A 467 -32.02 -24.78 -13.61
C SER A 467 -31.76 -25.86 -14.67
N TRP A 468 -30.50 -26.22 -14.90
CA TRP A 468 -30.10 -27.23 -15.88
C TRP A 468 -30.51 -28.63 -15.41
N GLU A 469 -30.38 -28.92 -14.12
CA GLU A 469 -30.81 -30.19 -13.55
C GLU A 469 -32.31 -30.38 -13.70
N LEU A 470 -33.09 -29.34 -13.40
CA LEU A 470 -34.54 -29.36 -13.58
C LEU A 470 -34.94 -29.63 -15.05
N ASP A 471 -34.30 -28.94 -16.00
CA ASP A 471 -34.54 -29.11 -17.44
C ASP A 471 -34.11 -30.50 -17.96
N ASN A 472 -33.07 -31.09 -17.36
CA ASN A 472 -32.57 -32.42 -17.74
C ASN A 472 -33.16 -33.57 -16.90
N GLY A 473 -33.97 -33.27 -15.88
CA GLY A 473 -34.61 -34.25 -15.00
C GLY A 473 -33.65 -34.94 -14.01
N PHE A 474 -32.61 -34.23 -13.59
CA PHE A 474 -31.83 -34.52 -12.39
C PHE A 474 -32.50 -33.87 -11.15
N ASP A 475 -31.89 -33.95 -9.98
CA ASP A 475 -32.46 -33.49 -8.70
C ASP A 475 -31.46 -32.55 -8.03
N PRO A 476 -31.70 -31.22 -8.00
CA PRO A 476 -30.71 -30.19 -7.63
C PRO A 476 -30.33 -30.15 -6.13
N LEU A 477 -30.68 -31.20 -5.40
CA LEU A 477 -30.37 -31.40 -3.98
C LEU A 477 -29.69 -32.78 -3.75
N SER A 478 -29.15 -33.40 -4.81
CA SER A 478 -28.63 -34.77 -4.86
C SER A 478 -27.20 -34.85 -5.41
N TYR A 479 -26.23 -34.56 -4.52
CA TYR A 479 -24.78 -34.52 -4.78
C TYR A 479 -24.14 -35.73 -5.52
N ASP A 480 -24.86 -36.83 -5.62
CA ASP A 480 -24.42 -38.02 -6.34
C ASP A 480 -24.65 -37.92 -7.87
N ASN A 481 -25.40 -36.93 -8.38
CA ASN A 481 -25.72 -36.80 -9.81
C ASN A 481 -24.44 -36.56 -10.63
N GLY A 482 -23.66 -35.53 -10.30
CA GLY A 482 -22.41 -35.13 -10.97
C GLY A 482 -21.24 -36.08 -10.75
N ARG A 483 -21.47 -37.20 -10.07
CA ARG A 483 -20.54 -38.33 -9.93
C ARG A 483 -21.06 -39.62 -10.56
N ALA A 484 -22.27 -39.61 -11.09
CA ALA A 484 -22.81 -40.72 -11.84
C ALA A 484 -22.06 -40.90 -13.17
N ASP A 485 -22.35 -42.04 -13.78
CA ASP A 485 -21.99 -42.44 -15.14
C ASP A 485 -23.26 -43.13 -15.65
N THR A 486 -24.22 -42.30 -16.07
CA THR A 486 -25.62 -42.68 -16.25
C THR A 486 -25.77 -43.64 -17.44
N ASP A 487 -25.01 -43.44 -18.51
CA ASP A 487 -25.04 -44.27 -19.71
C ASP A 487 -23.98 -45.38 -19.80
N LYS A 488 -22.88 -45.27 -19.05
CA LYS A 488 -21.78 -46.25 -18.90
C LYS A 488 -20.76 -46.26 -20.03
N ASP A 489 -20.50 -45.11 -20.63
CA ASP A 489 -19.34 -44.90 -21.51
C ASP A 489 -17.99 -44.80 -20.76
N GLY A 490 -18.03 -44.47 -19.45
CA GLY A 490 -16.88 -44.32 -18.57
C GLY A 490 -16.41 -42.88 -18.30
N VAL A 491 -17.18 -41.88 -18.72
CA VAL A 491 -17.11 -40.47 -18.31
C VAL A 491 -18.09 -40.26 -17.12
N SER A 492 -18.06 -39.11 -16.46
CA SER A 492 -19.05 -38.78 -15.43
C SER A 492 -20.03 -37.72 -15.93
N ASP A 493 -21.30 -37.82 -15.54
CA ASP A 493 -22.39 -36.97 -16.05
C ASP A 493 -22.06 -35.46 -15.99
N ARG A 494 -21.32 -35.04 -14.94
CA ARG A 494 -20.79 -33.67 -14.80
C ARG A 494 -19.73 -33.32 -15.84
N ASP A 495 -18.74 -34.20 -16.02
CA ASP A 495 -17.70 -33.94 -17.03
C ASP A 495 -18.37 -33.83 -18.42
N GLU A 496 -19.39 -34.64 -18.71
CA GLU A 496 -20.18 -34.55 -19.95
C GLU A 496 -20.94 -33.24 -20.12
N TYR A 497 -21.68 -32.80 -19.09
CA TYR A 497 -22.34 -31.49 -19.06
C TYR A 497 -21.38 -30.36 -19.41
N TRP A 498 -20.16 -30.37 -18.84
CA TRP A 498 -19.17 -29.30 -19.04
C TRP A 498 -18.57 -29.29 -20.46
N PHE A 499 -18.67 -30.41 -21.19
CA PHE A 499 -18.26 -30.50 -22.59
C PHE A 499 -19.44 -30.45 -23.55
N ASN A 500 -20.64 -30.14 -23.06
CA ASN A 500 -21.87 -30.09 -23.84
C ASN A 500 -22.09 -31.42 -24.60
N SER A 501 -21.84 -32.53 -23.92
CA SER A 501 -22.16 -33.88 -24.35
C SER A 501 -23.35 -34.42 -23.54
N ASP A 502 -24.13 -35.35 -24.09
CA ASP A 502 -25.38 -35.82 -23.49
C ASP A 502 -25.12 -36.98 -22.51
N PRO A 503 -25.26 -36.80 -21.18
CA PRO A 503 -24.94 -37.83 -20.17
C PRO A 503 -25.89 -39.03 -20.14
N LYS A 504 -26.66 -39.21 -21.22
CA LYS A 504 -27.65 -40.27 -21.42
C LYS A 504 -27.46 -40.97 -22.77
N ASP A 505 -26.46 -40.59 -23.58
CA ASP A 505 -26.12 -41.21 -24.86
C ASP A 505 -24.64 -41.65 -24.91
N PRO A 506 -24.32 -42.95 -24.76
CA PRO A 506 -22.95 -43.45 -24.58
C PRO A 506 -22.09 -43.43 -25.86
N GLU A 507 -22.61 -42.83 -26.93
CA GLU A 507 -21.85 -42.48 -28.15
C GLU A 507 -21.50 -40.97 -28.18
N SER A 508 -22.03 -40.18 -27.24
CA SER A 508 -21.80 -38.75 -27.04
C SER A 508 -20.63 -38.49 -26.08
N VAL A 509 -19.47 -39.09 -26.35
CA VAL A 509 -18.26 -38.82 -25.57
C VAL A 509 -17.74 -37.38 -25.77
N PRO A 510 -17.25 -36.72 -24.71
CA PRO A 510 -16.40 -35.54 -24.81
C PRO A 510 -15.18 -35.73 -25.73
N VAL A 511 -14.87 -34.70 -26.52
CA VAL A 511 -13.80 -34.72 -27.53
C VAL A 511 -12.40 -34.50 -26.94
N ASN A 512 -11.39 -35.08 -27.60
CA ASN A 512 -9.98 -34.83 -27.27
C ASN A 512 -9.64 -33.34 -27.45
N ALA A 513 -8.71 -32.82 -26.65
CA ALA A 513 -8.21 -31.46 -26.84
C ALA A 513 -7.42 -31.36 -28.17
N GLU A 514 -7.93 -30.59 -29.13
CA GLU A 514 -7.21 -30.25 -30.36
C GLU A 514 -6.34 -29.01 -30.14
N SER A 515 -5.18 -28.94 -30.82
CA SER A 515 -4.32 -27.76 -30.72
C SER A 515 -5.05 -26.52 -31.23
N VAL A 516 -5.14 -25.49 -30.39
CA VAL A 516 -5.93 -24.27 -30.64
C VAL A 516 -5.16 -23.05 -30.12
N ILE A 517 -5.33 -21.94 -30.83
CA ILE A 517 -4.98 -20.61 -30.37
C ILE A 517 -6.28 -19.81 -30.49
N THR A 518 -6.84 -19.33 -29.38
CA THR A 518 -8.07 -18.54 -29.39
C THR A 518 -7.89 -17.20 -28.67
N ARG A 519 -8.42 -16.16 -29.31
CA ARG A 519 -8.53 -14.78 -28.83
C ARG A 519 -10.00 -14.39 -28.58
N PHE A 520 -10.88 -15.39 -28.48
CA PHE A 520 -12.34 -15.23 -28.44
C PHE A 520 -12.89 -14.34 -29.57
N GLU A 521 -12.39 -14.57 -30.79
CA GLU A 521 -12.91 -14.08 -32.07
C GLU A 521 -14.43 -14.29 -32.24
N THR A 522 -14.95 -15.30 -31.54
CA THR A 522 -16.36 -15.60 -31.35
C THR A 522 -16.61 -15.87 -29.86
N PRO A 523 -17.83 -15.63 -29.32
CA PRO A 523 -18.15 -15.85 -27.91
C PRO A 523 -18.40 -17.34 -27.64
N GLN A 524 -17.36 -18.16 -27.84
CA GLN A 524 -17.36 -19.62 -27.74
C GLN A 524 -16.02 -20.05 -27.14
N LEU A 525 -16.07 -20.94 -26.16
CA LEU A 525 -14.87 -21.59 -25.61
C LEU A 525 -14.48 -22.79 -26.49
N PRO A 526 -13.18 -23.14 -26.57
CA PRO A 526 -12.76 -24.45 -27.08
C PRO A 526 -13.31 -25.58 -26.21
N ASN A 527 -13.69 -26.70 -26.83
CA ASN A 527 -14.41 -27.82 -26.22
C ASN A 527 -13.65 -28.61 -25.12
N PHE A 528 -12.52 -28.11 -24.62
CA PHE A 528 -11.75 -28.68 -23.50
C PHE A 528 -11.57 -27.66 -22.34
N VAL A 529 -12.28 -26.54 -22.39
CA VAL A 529 -12.19 -25.42 -21.46
C VAL A 529 -13.54 -25.28 -20.76
N ALA A 530 -13.54 -25.35 -19.44
CA ALA A 530 -14.72 -25.21 -18.60
C ALA A 530 -14.45 -24.18 -17.50
N LEU A 531 -15.31 -23.19 -17.35
CA LEU A 531 -15.14 -22.15 -16.33
C LEU A 531 -15.67 -22.69 -14.99
N SER A 532 -15.02 -22.40 -13.86
CA SER A 532 -15.49 -22.97 -12.59
C SER A 532 -16.84 -22.36 -12.20
N GLU A 533 -17.81 -23.20 -11.83
CA GLU A 533 -19.24 -22.86 -11.81
C GLU A 533 -19.67 -21.79 -10.81
N ARG A 534 -18.81 -21.46 -9.85
CA ARG A 534 -19.15 -20.47 -8.81
C ARG A 534 -19.19 -19.02 -9.30
N GLN A 535 -18.81 -18.75 -10.54
CA GLN A 535 -18.49 -17.40 -11.01
C GLN A 535 -18.88 -17.22 -12.49
N ASN A 536 -20.06 -16.63 -12.73
CA ASN A 536 -20.66 -16.40 -14.05
C ASN A 536 -19.85 -15.46 -14.94
N PHE A 537 -18.80 -15.98 -15.61
CA PHE A 537 -18.03 -15.26 -16.61
C PHE A 537 -18.89 -14.88 -17.82
N GLN A 538 -18.69 -13.65 -18.33
CA GLN A 538 -19.44 -13.12 -19.46
C GLN A 538 -18.51 -12.74 -20.62
N PHE A 539 -18.95 -13.03 -21.84
CA PHE A 539 -18.30 -12.50 -23.06
C PHE A 539 -18.74 -11.06 -23.30
N ILE A 540 -17.83 -10.11 -23.11
CA ILE A 540 -18.03 -8.69 -23.41
C ILE A 540 -17.36 -8.39 -24.75
N GLN A 541 -18.07 -7.81 -25.71
CA GLN A 541 -17.46 -7.39 -26.96
C GLN A 541 -16.64 -6.10 -26.75
N ASN A 542 -15.37 -6.11 -27.15
CA ASN A 542 -14.53 -4.92 -27.12
C ASN A 542 -14.80 -4.08 -28.39
N ASP A 543 -15.31 -2.86 -28.20
CA ASP A 543 -15.69 -1.95 -29.30
C ASP A 543 -14.49 -1.42 -30.11
N GLU A 544 -13.27 -1.49 -29.58
CA GLU A 544 -12.04 -0.99 -30.23
C GLU A 544 -11.35 -2.07 -31.08
N THR A 545 -11.31 -3.32 -30.60
CA THR A 545 -10.67 -4.45 -31.31
C THR A 545 -11.66 -5.28 -32.14
N GLY A 546 -12.94 -5.30 -31.74
CA GLY A 546 -14.00 -6.09 -32.36
C GLY A 546 -14.11 -7.54 -31.86
N PHE A 547 -13.14 -8.01 -31.07
CA PHE A 547 -13.10 -9.33 -30.45
C PHE A 547 -13.94 -9.38 -29.16
N TYR A 548 -14.16 -10.58 -28.61
CA TYR A 548 -14.77 -10.73 -27.29
C TYR A 548 -13.69 -10.89 -26.22
N GLU A 549 -13.96 -10.35 -25.03
CA GLU A 549 -13.18 -10.56 -23.81
C GLU A 549 -14.02 -11.41 -22.86
N LEU A 550 -13.44 -12.44 -22.27
CA LEU A 550 -14.12 -13.25 -21.26
C LEU A 550 -13.80 -12.67 -19.88
N VAL A 551 -14.80 -12.11 -19.20
CA VAL A 551 -14.63 -11.31 -17.98
C VAL A 551 -15.36 -11.96 -16.81
N SER A 552 -14.71 -12.07 -15.65
CA SER A 552 -15.31 -12.62 -14.43
C SER A 552 -16.42 -11.71 -13.87
N PRO A 553 -17.32 -12.24 -13.03
CA PRO A 553 -18.10 -11.39 -12.12
C PRO A 553 -17.15 -10.61 -11.18
N ILE A 554 -17.72 -9.65 -10.44
CA ILE A 554 -16.97 -8.86 -9.46
C ILE A 554 -16.59 -9.76 -8.26
N ILE A 555 -15.29 -9.92 -8.05
CA ILE A 555 -14.67 -10.74 -7.01
C ILE A 555 -14.41 -9.87 -5.78
N GLN A 556 -15.09 -10.15 -4.67
CA GLN A 556 -14.90 -9.43 -3.39
C GLN A 556 -13.54 -9.81 -2.75
N PRO A 557 -13.04 -9.03 -1.77
CA PRO A 557 -11.84 -9.37 -1.00
C PRO A 557 -11.84 -10.81 -0.49
N SER A 558 -10.71 -11.51 -0.62
CA SER A 558 -10.54 -12.94 -0.28
C SER A 558 -11.39 -13.97 -1.04
N GLN A 559 -12.31 -13.56 -1.92
CA GLN A 559 -12.92 -14.47 -2.89
C GLN A 559 -11.91 -14.85 -3.98
N TYR A 560 -12.21 -15.91 -4.75
CA TYR A 560 -11.39 -16.32 -5.87
C TYR A 560 -12.27 -16.75 -7.05
N VAL A 561 -11.75 -16.54 -8.24
CA VAL A 561 -12.26 -17.12 -9.49
C VAL A 561 -11.33 -18.23 -9.97
N ALA A 562 -11.84 -19.23 -10.67
CA ALA A 562 -11.03 -20.25 -11.31
C ALA A 562 -11.51 -20.58 -12.74
N ILE A 563 -10.55 -20.96 -13.56
CA ILE A 563 -10.75 -21.47 -14.92
C ILE A 563 -10.22 -22.90 -14.92
N GLU A 564 -11.03 -23.85 -15.36
CA GLU A 564 -10.65 -25.26 -15.46
C GLU A 564 -10.42 -25.68 -16.92
N PHE A 565 -9.42 -26.52 -17.10
CA PHE A 565 -9.10 -27.16 -18.36
C PHE A 565 -9.23 -28.65 -18.10
N ARG A 566 -10.23 -29.27 -18.73
CA ARG A 566 -10.53 -30.68 -18.58
C ARG A 566 -10.51 -31.31 -19.96
N GLY A 567 -9.96 -32.50 -20.10
CA GLY A 567 -9.72 -33.07 -21.42
C GLY A 567 -8.94 -34.37 -21.40
N LYS A 568 -8.99 -35.10 -22.50
CA LYS A 568 -7.88 -35.96 -22.91
C LYS A 568 -6.86 -35.07 -23.62
N PHE A 569 -5.78 -34.78 -22.90
CA PHE A 569 -4.65 -34.00 -23.39
C PHE A 569 -3.53 -34.94 -23.89
N SER A 570 -2.89 -34.56 -24.98
CA SER A 570 -1.58 -35.09 -25.35
C SER A 570 -0.47 -34.42 -24.52
N ALA A 571 0.78 -34.81 -24.77
CA ALA A 571 1.92 -34.04 -24.28
C ALA A 571 1.93 -32.72 -25.02
N ALA A 572 1.74 -31.61 -24.30
CA ALA A 572 1.41 -30.32 -24.91
C ALA A 572 1.68 -29.17 -23.94
N TYR A 573 1.71 -27.95 -24.46
CA TYR A 573 1.80 -26.71 -23.69
C TYR A 573 0.44 -26.01 -23.71
N LEU A 574 -0.09 -25.71 -22.54
CA LEU A 574 -1.32 -24.95 -22.31
C LEU A 574 -0.94 -23.58 -21.72
N HIS A 575 -1.09 -22.50 -22.47
CA HIS A 575 -0.79 -21.13 -22.03
C HIS A 575 -2.09 -20.34 -21.82
N VAL A 576 -2.24 -19.72 -20.64
CA VAL A 576 -3.44 -19.02 -20.19
C VAL A 576 -3.08 -17.59 -19.78
N GLN A 577 -3.62 -16.57 -20.45
CA GLN A 577 -3.27 -15.17 -20.20
C GLN A 577 -4.42 -14.41 -19.51
N LEU A 578 -4.19 -13.95 -18.28
CA LEU A 578 -5.14 -13.21 -17.45
C LEU A 578 -4.75 -11.75 -17.27
N GLN A 579 -5.70 -10.91 -16.90
CA GLN A 579 -5.46 -9.52 -16.48
C GLN A 579 -6.43 -9.15 -15.34
N ALA A 580 -5.91 -8.56 -14.27
CA ALA A 580 -6.75 -7.95 -13.23
C ALA A 580 -7.15 -6.52 -13.65
N VAL A 581 -8.38 -6.11 -13.34
CA VAL A 581 -8.90 -4.78 -13.64
C VAL A 581 -8.90 -3.92 -12.37
N GLU A 582 -8.57 -2.62 -12.51
CA GLU A 582 -8.60 -1.59 -11.44
C GLU A 582 -7.48 -1.66 -10.37
N GLY A 583 -6.24 -1.98 -10.76
CA GLY A 583 -5.07 -1.90 -9.88
C GLY A 583 -4.99 -2.98 -8.80
N ALA A 584 -5.78 -4.04 -8.93
CA ALA A 584 -5.92 -5.10 -7.94
C ALA A 584 -4.79 -6.15 -8.00
N GLN A 585 -4.58 -6.85 -6.88
CA GLN A 585 -3.57 -7.91 -6.74
C GLN A 585 -4.19 -9.30 -6.79
N CYS A 586 -3.61 -10.16 -7.63
CA CYS A 586 -4.08 -11.54 -7.84
C CYS A 586 -3.20 -12.54 -7.08
N GLY A 587 -3.75 -13.12 -6.02
CA GLY A 587 -3.20 -14.29 -5.33
C GLY A 587 -3.38 -15.53 -6.18
N SER A 588 -2.41 -15.82 -7.04
CA SER A 588 -2.60 -16.80 -8.11
C SER A 588 -2.07 -18.20 -7.79
N SER A 589 -2.73 -19.23 -8.33
CA SER A 589 -2.24 -20.61 -8.23
C SER A 589 -2.65 -21.49 -9.41
N VAL A 590 -1.76 -22.41 -9.78
CA VAL A 590 -2.02 -23.47 -10.76
C VAL A 590 -2.02 -24.83 -10.08
N ARG A 591 -3.02 -25.66 -10.33
CA ARG A 591 -3.08 -27.04 -9.82
C ARG A 591 -3.42 -28.05 -10.90
N SER A 592 -2.61 -29.10 -11.00
CA SER A 592 -2.98 -30.38 -11.62
C SER A 592 -3.46 -31.32 -10.52
N LEU A 593 -4.68 -31.86 -10.64
CA LEU A 593 -5.27 -32.69 -9.57
C LEU A 593 -4.69 -34.11 -9.49
N THR A 594 -3.98 -34.59 -10.52
CA THR A 594 -3.41 -35.94 -10.57
C THR A 594 -1.98 -36.04 -10.06
N SER A 595 -1.27 -34.92 -9.89
CA SER A 595 0.00 -34.87 -9.14
C SER A 595 0.18 -33.56 -8.39
N GLY A 596 0.20 -33.63 -7.05
CA GLY A 596 0.32 -32.46 -6.20
C GLY A 596 1.71 -31.82 -6.24
N SER A 597 1.82 -30.68 -6.93
CA SER A 597 2.67 -29.52 -6.61
C SER A 597 2.60 -28.55 -7.80
N GLY A 598 2.12 -27.33 -7.55
CA GLY A 598 2.18 -26.20 -8.46
C GLY A 598 2.48 -24.96 -7.63
N GLY A 599 3.37 -24.09 -8.13
CA GLY A 599 3.82 -22.91 -7.39
C GLY A 599 2.71 -21.90 -7.15
N SER A 600 2.85 -21.12 -6.08
CA SER A 600 2.04 -19.95 -5.78
C SER A 600 2.95 -18.73 -5.77
N SER A 601 2.74 -17.81 -6.72
CA SER A 601 3.36 -16.49 -6.71
C SER A 601 2.26 -15.44 -6.77
N PRO A 602 2.25 -14.44 -5.85
CA PRO A 602 1.39 -13.28 -5.99
C PRO A 602 1.90 -12.43 -7.16
N VAL A 603 0.99 -11.98 -8.03
CA VAL A 603 1.31 -11.10 -9.15
C VAL A 603 0.56 -9.79 -8.98
N SER A 604 1.29 -8.68 -8.92
CA SER A 604 0.74 -7.34 -8.66
C SER A 604 1.00 -6.39 -9.83
N SER A 605 0.07 -6.28 -10.78
CA SER A 605 -0.02 -5.13 -11.70
C SER A 605 -1.33 -5.15 -12.51
N ASP A 606 -1.67 -4.02 -13.12
CA ASP A 606 -2.68 -3.90 -14.18
C ASP A 606 -2.28 -4.60 -15.50
N ALA A 607 -1.08 -5.17 -15.60
CA ALA A 607 -0.58 -5.79 -16.81
C ALA A 607 -1.10 -7.23 -16.99
N PRO A 608 -1.21 -7.73 -18.23
CA PRO A 608 -1.47 -9.14 -18.49
C PRO A 608 -0.38 -10.06 -17.89
N PHE A 609 -0.78 -11.19 -17.30
CA PHE A 609 0.11 -12.22 -16.78
C PHE A 609 -0.28 -13.62 -17.31
N GLY A 610 0.72 -14.47 -17.55
CA GLY A 610 0.56 -15.76 -18.23
C GLY A 610 0.88 -16.99 -17.36
N TYR A 611 0.19 -18.11 -17.58
CA TYR A 611 0.52 -19.42 -17.01
C TYR A 611 0.83 -20.43 -18.10
N ILE A 612 2.07 -20.90 -18.16
CA ILE A 612 2.48 -21.98 -19.06
C ILE A 612 2.40 -23.31 -18.30
N ILE A 613 1.48 -24.18 -18.71
CA ILE A 613 1.20 -25.47 -18.09
C ILE A 613 1.59 -26.58 -19.05
N LYS A 614 2.62 -27.37 -18.70
CA LYS A 614 2.98 -28.57 -19.46
C LYS A 614 1.99 -29.70 -19.14
N THR A 615 1.10 -30.03 -20.06
CA THR A 615 0.12 -31.10 -19.87
C THR A 615 0.77 -32.47 -20.05
N LYS A 616 0.25 -33.45 -19.31
CA LYS A 616 0.70 -34.84 -19.41
C LYS A 616 -0.11 -35.59 -20.47
N PRO A 617 0.54 -36.40 -21.34
CA PRO A 617 -0.18 -37.34 -22.17
C PRO A 617 -0.83 -38.40 -21.27
N ALA A 618 -2.15 -38.48 -21.29
CA ALA A 618 -2.92 -39.37 -20.42
C ALA A 618 -3.85 -40.30 -21.20
N ASP A 619 -3.92 -41.56 -20.78
CA ASP A 619 -4.95 -42.53 -21.22
C ASP A 619 -6.33 -42.25 -20.58
N SER A 620 -6.43 -41.23 -19.72
CA SER A 620 -7.60 -40.83 -18.93
C SER A 620 -7.87 -39.33 -19.02
N TYR A 621 -9.08 -38.90 -18.65
CA TYR A 621 -9.41 -37.48 -18.50
C TYR A 621 -8.56 -36.84 -17.40
N GLU A 622 -7.94 -35.70 -17.71
CA GLU A 622 -7.11 -34.91 -16.79
C GLU A 622 -7.77 -33.55 -16.50
N ARG A 623 -7.37 -32.92 -15.39
CA ARG A 623 -7.86 -31.60 -14.95
C ARG A 623 -6.71 -30.69 -14.51
N TYR A 624 -6.69 -29.50 -15.09
CA TYR A 624 -5.84 -28.38 -14.68
C TYR A 624 -6.74 -27.21 -14.25
N THR A 625 -6.41 -26.54 -13.15
CA THR A 625 -7.16 -25.39 -12.65
C THR A 625 -6.19 -24.21 -12.50
N VAL A 626 -6.55 -23.07 -13.07
CA VAL A 626 -5.89 -21.77 -12.88
C VAL A 626 -6.82 -20.91 -12.04
N SER A 627 -6.36 -20.45 -10.88
CA SER A 627 -7.17 -19.66 -9.93
C SER A 627 -6.57 -18.30 -9.65
N CYS A 628 -7.41 -17.27 -9.55
CA CYS A 628 -7.04 -15.93 -9.09
C CYS A 628 -7.86 -15.55 -7.84
N ARG A 629 -7.18 -15.36 -6.70
CA ARG A 629 -7.77 -14.81 -5.47
C ARG A 629 -7.62 -13.30 -5.44
N ASN A 630 -8.65 -12.58 -5.01
CA ASN A 630 -8.52 -11.16 -4.68
C ASN A 630 -7.79 -11.03 -3.33
N GLU A 631 -6.58 -10.48 -3.35
CA GLU A 631 -5.76 -10.21 -2.14
C GLU A 631 -5.81 -8.74 -1.70
N THR A 632 -6.76 -7.96 -2.23
CA THR A 632 -6.97 -6.54 -1.91
C THR A 632 -8.27 -6.29 -1.16
N ASP A 633 -8.36 -5.14 -0.49
CA ASP A 633 -9.56 -4.69 0.26
C ASP A 633 -10.68 -4.12 -0.63
N SER A 634 -10.49 -4.09 -1.96
CA SER A 634 -11.46 -3.58 -2.94
C SER A 634 -12.00 -4.72 -3.82
N PRO A 635 -13.25 -4.65 -4.32
CA PRO A 635 -13.73 -5.59 -5.32
C PRO A 635 -12.94 -5.46 -6.63
N MET A 636 -12.71 -6.57 -7.34
CA MET A 636 -11.96 -6.59 -8.61
C MET A 636 -12.62 -7.48 -9.68
N GLN A 637 -12.22 -7.33 -10.95
CA GLN A 637 -12.56 -8.29 -12.01
C GLN A 637 -11.29 -8.86 -12.65
N VAL A 638 -11.42 -10.05 -13.24
CA VAL A 638 -10.35 -10.74 -13.99
C VAL A 638 -10.83 -11.00 -15.41
N LYS A 639 -10.02 -10.59 -16.39
CA LYS A 639 -10.21 -10.90 -17.81
C LYS A 639 -9.33 -12.08 -18.22
N LEU A 640 -9.85 -12.99 -19.03
CA LEU A 640 -9.07 -13.96 -19.80
C LEU A 640 -8.88 -13.38 -21.22
N LEU A 641 -7.64 -12.98 -21.52
CA LEU A 641 -7.28 -12.28 -22.76
C LEU A 641 -6.90 -13.22 -23.90
N GLY A 642 -6.40 -14.42 -23.57
CA GLY A 642 -5.94 -15.38 -24.57
C GLY A 642 -5.75 -16.77 -23.99
N LEU A 643 -5.95 -17.76 -24.85
CA LEU A 643 -5.73 -19.16 -24.54
C LEU A 643 -5.05 -19.88 -25.72
N MET A 644 -4.00 -20.62 -25.41
CA MET A 644 -3.28 -21.47 -26.36
C MET A 644 -3.13 -22.88 -25.79
N TYR A 645 -3.33 -23.88 -26.64
CA TYR A 645 -2.99 -25.28 -26.38
C TYR A 645 -2.28 -25.86 -27.61
N ILE A 646 -1.03 -26.32 -27.47
CA ILE A 646 -0.22 -26.84 -28.59
C ILE A 646 0.39 -28.20 -28.25
N ASP A 647 0.06 -29.21 -29.05
CA ASP A 647 0.62 -30.57 -28.98
C ASP A 647 2.13 -30.56 -29.29
N GLU A 648 2.94 -31.23 -28.48
CA GLU A 648 4.39 -31.35 -28.68
C GLU A 648 4.75 -31.98 -30.04
N ASN A 649 3.89 -32.83 -30.60
CA ASN A 649 4.07 -33.41 -31.93
C ASN A 649 3.75 -32.41 -33.04
N ALA A 650 2.89 -31.41 -32.78
CA ALA A 650 2.58 -30.32 -33.69
C ALA A 650 3.67 -29.23 -33.74
N LEU A 651 4.52 -29.12 -32.69
CA LEU A 651 5.68 -28.21 -32.67
C LEU A 651 6.68 -28.43 -33.80
N ASN A 652 6.73 -29.63 -34.42
CA ASN A 652 7.59 -29.96 -35.57
C ASN A 652 7.38 -29.05 -36.82
N GLY A 653 6.38 -28.17 -36.82
CA GLY A 653 6.21 -27.11 -37.84
C GLY A 653 6.41 -25.67 -37.33
N PHE A 654 6.45 -25.45 -36.00
CA PHE A 654 6.58 -24.14 -35.36
C PHE A 654 8.02 -23.85 -34.87
N GLU A 655 8.83 -24.86 -34.57
CA GLU A 655 10.25 -24.70 -34.16
C GLU A 655 11.14 -23.98 -35.19
N THR A 656 10.67 -23.80 -36.43
CA THR A 656 11.41 -23.15 -37.52
C THR A 656 10.62 -22.03 -38.19
N SER A 657 9.57 -21.54 -37.54
CA SER A 657 8.86 -20.33 -37.97
C SER A 657 9.50 -19.13 -37.29
N ASP A 658 9.86 -18.16 -38.10
CA ASP A 658 10.62 -16.93 -37.80
C ASP A 658 10.01 -15.92 -38.79
N MET A 659 8.91 -15.28 -38.35
CA MET A 659 7.94 -14.66 -39.25
C MET A 659 8.33 -13.23 -39.64
N ASP A 660 9.10 -12.52 -38.80
CA ASP A 660 9.73 -11.25 -39.16
C ASP A 660 11.16 -11.41 -39.72
N GLY A 661 11.81 -12.54 -39.47
CA GLY A 661 13.12 -12.89 -40.02
C GLY A 661 14.30 -12.50 -39.13
N ASP A 662 14.06 -12.21 -37.84
CA ASP A 662 15.09 -11.77 -36.89
C ASP A 662 15.97 -12.91 -36.34
N THR A 663 15.64 -14.18 -36.65
CA THR A 663 16.29 -15.44 -36.21
C THR A 663 15.96 -15.96 -34.81
N LEU A 664 15.13 -15.26 -34.04
CA LEU A 664 14.38 -15.89 -32.96
C LEU A 664 13.23 -16.74 -33.54
N PRO A 665 12.86 -17.88 -32.92
CA PRO A 665 11.65 -18.60 -33.32
C PRO A 665 10.39 -17.93 -32.76
N ASP A 666 9.36 -17.78 -33.59
CA ASP A 666 8.01 -17.28 -33.25
C ASP A 666 7.45 -17.86 -31.93
N TYR A 667 7.75 -19.14 -31.67
CA TYR A 667 7.35 -19.88 -30.48
C TYR A 667 8.10 -19.43 -29.21
N TRP A 668 9.39 -19.09 -29.32
CA TRP A 668 10.20 -18.69 -28.17
C TRP A 668 9.86 -17.27 -27.75
N GLU A 669 9.76 -16.33 -28.69
CA GLU A 669 9.32 -14.95 -28.41
C GLU A 669 7.95 -14.92 -27.72
N TYR A 670 7.03 -15.78 -28.17
CA TYR A 670 5.71 -15.94 -27.58
C TYR A 670 5.75 -16.46 -26.12
N LEU A 671 6.66 -17.39 -25.80
CA LEU A 671 6.85 -17.86 -24.42
C LEU A 671 7.59 -16.86 -23.53
N SER A 672 8.47 -16.05 -24.13
CA SER A 672 9.30 -15.06 -23.44
C SER A 672 8.61 -13.71 -23.20
N LEU A 673 7.40 -13.48 -23.74
CA LEU A 673 6.52 -12.32 -23.47
C LEU A 673 7.10 -10.94 -23.85
N ILE A 674 7.99 -10.90 -24.84
CA ILE A 674 8.88 -9.77 -25.17
C ILE A 674 8.13 -8.61 -25.89
N ASN A 675 7.28 -7.85 -25.18
CA ASN A 675 6.71 -6.62 -25.73
C ASN A 675 6.48 -5.51 -24.68
N GLU A 676 7.05 -4.33 -24.93
CA GLU A 676 7.06 -3.15 -24.05
C GLU A 676 5.65 -2.60 -23.73
N TYR A 677 4.65 -3.00 -24.52
CA TYR A 677 3.26 -2.58 -24.37
C TYR A 677 2.36 -3.76 -24.00
N GLY A 678 1.86 -3.75 -22.75
CA GLY A 678 0.86 -4.69 -22.21
C GLY A 678 -0.52 -4.57 -22.84
N TYR A 679 -0.58 -4.59 -24.17
CA TYR A 679 -1.78 -4.52 -25.00
C TYR A 679 -2.04 -5.87 -25.65
N SER A 680 -3.32 -6.19 -25.82
CA SER A 680 -3.89 -7.44 -26.31
C SER A 680 -3.59 -7.80 -27.79
N ASN A 681 -2.60 -7.15 -28.42
CA ASN A 681 -2.31 -7.30 -29.84
C ASN A 681 -1.16 -8.29 -30.11
N PHE A 682 -1.57 -9.56 -30.10
CA PHE A 682 -0.90 -10.74 -30.68
C PHE A 682 -0.50 -10.57 -32.18
N ASP A 683 -0.80 -9.43 -32.82
CA ASP A 683 -0.35 -9.06 -34.17
C ASP A 683 1.05 -8.42 -34.19
N VAL A 684 1.59 -7.98 -33.04
CA VAL A 684 2.91 -7.32 -32.97
C VAL A 684 4.08 -8.31 -32.89
N VAL A 685 3.83 -9.52 -32.37
CA VAL A 685 4.80 -10.61 -32.13
C VAL A 685 5.57 -11.06 -33.39
N PHE A 686 5.16 -10.62 -34.59
CA PHE A 686 5.68 -11.10 -35.86
C PHE A 686 6.03 -9.94 -36.82
N SER A 687 6.52 -8.82 -36.29
CA SER A 687 6.72 -7.60 -37.10
C SER A 687 7.87 -6.66 -36.71
N GLU A 688 8.55 -6.86 -35.58
CA GLU A 688 9.61 -5.98 -35.09
C GLU A 688 10.82 -6.80 -34.59
N ASP A 689 11.93 -6.71 -35.34
CA ASP A 689 13.28 -7.25 -35.03
C ASP A 689 13.70 -6.83 -33.61
N ASN A 690 13.49 -7.73 -32.66
CA ASN A 690 13.61 -7.47 -31.22
C ASN A 690 14.74 -8.28 -30.56
N ARG A 691 15.40 -9.18 -31.28
CA ARG A 691 16.61 -9.94 -30.85
C ARG A 691 17.71 -9.15 -30.13
N GLN A 692 17.80 -7.82 -30.34
CA GLN A 692 18.81 -6.93 -29.75
C GLN A 692 18.28 -6.12 -28.55
N SER A 693 16.98 -6.23 -28.26
CA SER A 693 16.38 -5.68 -27.05
C SER A 693 16.77 -6.53 -25.84
N ASP A 694 16.76 -5.86 -24.69
CA ASP A 694 17.02 -6.39 -23.35
C ASP A 694 15.73 -6.08 -22.57
N PHE A 695 14.89 -7.09 -22.35
CA PHE A 695 13.48 -6.89 -22.00
C PHE A 695 13.26 -6.74 -20.49
N ASP A 696 13.91 -7.57 -19.68
CA ASP A 696 13.89 -7.46 -18.22
C ASP A 696 14.99 -6.52 -17.66
N ASN A 697 15.89 -6.03 -18.52
CA ASN A 697 16.97 -5.10 -18.18
C ASN A 697 18.05 -5.73 -17.28
N ASP A 698 18.25 -7.04 -17.37
CA ASP A 698 19.35 -7.75 -16.68
C ASP A 698 20.71 -7.44 -17.32
N GLY A 699 20.74 -7.22 -18.65
CA GLY A 699 21.94 -6.93 -19.42
C GLY A 699 22.21 -7.89 -20.57
N PHE A 700 21.53 -9.03 -20.68
CA PHE A 700 21.48 -9.85 -21.89
C PHE A 700 20.47 -9.30 -22.90
N THR A 701 20.70 -9.62 -24.17
CA THR A 701 19.70 -9.42 -25.21
C THR A 701 18.88 -10.69 -25.39
N ASN A 702 17.63 -10.56 -25.83
CA ASN A 702 16.72 -11.68 -26.10
C ASN A 702 17.38 -12.84 -26.88
N LEU A 703 18.28 -12.53 -27.82
CA LEU A 703 19.04 -13.55 -28.54
C LEU A 703 20.09 -14.27 -27.69
N GLU A 704 20.85 -13.55 -26.87
CA GLU A 704 21.84 -14.15 -25.97
C GLU A 704 21.14 -15.08 -24.99
N GLU A 705 19.97 -14.70 -24.51
CA GLU A 705 19.15 -15.53 -23.63
C GLU A 705 18.58 -16.76 -24.32
N PHE A 706 18.08 -16.63 -25.55
CA PHE A 706 17.68 -17.77 -26.38
C PHE A 706 18.86 -18.74 -26.61
N GLU A 707 20.07 -18.23 -26.83
CA GLU A 707 21.28 -19.04 -27.01
C GLU A 707 21.75 -19.71 -25.70
N LEU A 708 21.52 -19.10 -24.54
CA LEU A 708 21.88 -19.62 -23.21
C LEU A 708 20.79 -20.51 -22.59
N GLY A 709 19.54 -20.34 -23.00
CA GLY A 709 18.36 -21.02 -22.45
C GLY A 709 17.75 -20.33 -21.21
N THR A 710 18.10 -19.06 -20.96
CA THR A 710 17.51 -18.22 -19.91
C THR A 710 16.16 -17.63 -20.34
N ALA A 711 15.48 -16.96 -19.42
CA ALA A 711 14.11 -16.50 -19.61
C ALA A 711 14.03 -14.97 -19.67
N ALA A 712 13.86 -14.43 -20.88
CA ALA A 712 13.90 -13.00 -21.23
C ALA A 712 12.81 -12.09 -20.63
N HIS A 713 12.22 -12.47 -19.51
CA HIS A 713 11.29 -11.69 -18.70
C HIS A 713 11.60 -11.85 -17.19
N LEU A 714 12.73 -12.45 -16.85
CA LEU A 714 13.19 -12.81 -15.52
C LEU A 714 14.72 -12.62 -15.45
N ALA A 715 15.13 -11.44 -14.99
CA ALA A 715 16.53 -11.07 -14.79
C ALA A 715 17.35 -12.02 -13.88
N ASP A 716 16.72 -13.02 -13.25
CA ASP A 716 17.30 -14.11 -12.47
C ASP A 716 16.43 -15.36 -12.78
N THR A 717 16.87 -16.19 -13.73
CA THR A 717 16.08 -17.30 -14.28
C THR A 717 15.93 -18.46 -13.29
N ASP A 718 16.96 -18.74 -12.48
CA ASP A 718 16.96 -19.91 -11.58
C ASP A 718 16.62 -19.59 -10.11
N GLY A 719 16.57 -18.30 -9.76
CA GLY A 719 16.05 -17.77 -8.50
C GLY A 719 17.07 -17.77 -7.36
N ASP A 720 18.38 -17.77 -7.64
CA ASP A 720 19.43 -17.77 -6.62
C ASP A 720 19.88 -16.37 -6.13
N LEU A 721 19.26 -15.32 -6.69
CA LEU A 721 19.47 -13.89 -6.40
C LEU A 721 20.75 -13.30 -7.02
N VAL A 722 21.28 -13.93 -8.07
CA VAL A 722 22.27 -13.37 -8.99
C VAL A 722 21.61 -13.23 -10.36
N MET A 723 21.84 -12.11 -11.06
CA MET A 723 21.22 -11.89 -12.36
C MET A 723 21.92 -12.72 -13.44
N ASP A 724 21.20 -13.13 -14.48
CA ASP A 724 21.70 -14.10 -15.47
C ASP A 724 22.97 -13.62 -16.17
N VAL A 725 23.09 -12.32 -16.47
CA VAL A 725 24.31 -11.73 -17.05
C VAL A 725 25.53 -11.77 -16.11
N GLU A 726 25.33 -11.86 -14.80
CA GLU A 726 26.39 -11.93 -13.78
C GLU A 726 26.63 -13.35 -13.25
N ASP A 727 25.70 -14.28 -13.47
CA ASP A 727 25.90 -15.67 -13.07
C ASP A 727 26.75 -16.46 -14.09
N ILE A 728 27.61 -17.31 -13.54
CA ILE A 728 28.44 -18.27 -14.26
C ILE A 728 27.66 -19.52 -14.67
N ALA A 729 26.46 -19.75 -14.14
CA ALA A 729 25.61 -20.88 -14.47
C ALA A 729 24.10 -20.59 -14.30
N PRO A 730 23.49 -19.67 -15.08
CA PRO A 730 22.13 -19.08 -14.89
C PRO A 730 20.91 -20.03 -14.91
N LEU A 731 21.14 -21.34 -14.83
CA LEU A 731 20.16 -22.43 -14.87
C LEU A 731 20.46 -23.49 -13.78
N ASP A 732 21.33 -23.17 -12.81
CA ASP A 732 21.78 -24.03 -11.72
C ASP A 732 21.99 -23.20 -10.45
N SER A 733 20.88 -23.00 -9.73
CA SER A 733 20.68 -22.20 -8.50
C SER A 733 21.50 -22.62 -7.27
N SER A 734 22.61 -23.32 -7.51
CA SER A 734 23.63 -23.70 -6.55
C SER A 734 24.98 -23.02 -6.81
N LYS A 735 25.04 -22.03 -7.73
CA LYS A 735 26.29 -21.51 -8.31
C LYS A 735 26.46 -19.99 -8.48
N GLY A 736 25.52 -19.14 -8.10
CA GLY A 736 25.69 -17.68 -8.15
C GLY A 736 26.94 -17.16 -7.42
N GLU A 737 27.71 -16.28 -8.08
CA GLU A 737 28.85 -15.57 -7.47
C GLU A 737 28.86 -14.07 -7.83
N ASN A 738 28.11 -13.29 -7.04
CA ASN A 738 27.97 -11.84 -7.16
C ASN A 738 29.16 -11.09 -6.50
N GLN A 739 30.36 -11.17 -7.09
CA GLN A 739 31.56 -10.43 -6.65
C GLN A 739 31.80 -9.17 -7.49
N ALA A 740 32.36 -8.13 -6.87
CA ALA A 740 32.69 -6.89 -7.57
C ALA A 740 33.93 -7.05 -8.50
N PRO A 741 33.97 -6.31 -9.64
CA PRO A 741 35.00 -6.46 -10.67
C PRO A 741 36.43 -6.28 -10.17
N SER A 742 37.34 -7.08 -10.72
CA SER A 742 38.76 -7.06 -10.36
C SER A 742 39.61 -6.26 -11.35
N VAL A 743 40.59 -5.50 -10.81
CA VAL A 743 41.44 -4.60 -11.59
C VAL A 743 42.90 -5.06 -11.49
N SER A 744 43.59 -5.15 -12.63
CA SER A 744 45.00 -5.52 -12.71
C SER A 744 45.81 -4.63 -13.66
N ASN A 745 47.14 -4.71 -13.58
CA ASN A 745 48.09 -3.87 -14.34
C ASN A 745 47.92 -2.33 -14.19
N PHE A 746 47.18 -1.89 -13.17
CA PHE A 746 46.99 -0.47 -12.83
C PHE A 746 48.31 0.28 -12.59
N LYS A 747 48.34 1.55 -13.02
CA LYS A 747 49.47 2.47 -12.88
C LYS A 747 48.96 3.81 -12.38
N ASP A 748 49.50 4.26 -11.26
CA ASP A 748 49.12 5.52 -10.59
C ASP A 748 49.34 6.76 -11.49
N GLU A 749 50.32 6.72 -12.40
CA GLU A 749 50.61 7.80 -13.35
C GLU A 749 50.93 7.25 -14.75
N VAL A 750 50.31 7.85 -15.76
CA VAL A 750 50.51 7.53 -17.19
C VAL A 750 50.67 8.80 -18.03
N ILE A 751 51.37 8.68 -19.16
CA ILE A 751 51.68 9.78 -20.07
C ILE A 751 51.13 9.41 -21.44
N PHE A 752 50.34 10.31 -22.02
CA PHE A 752 49.73 10.14 -23.34
C PHE A 752 50.08 11.32 -24.23
N GLU A 753 50.23 11.02 -25.52
CA GLU A 753 50.30 12.03 -26.59
C GLU A 753 48.89 12.56 -26.86
N ALA A 754 48.75 13.89 -26.97
CA ALA A 754 47.49 14.52 -27.33
C ALA A 754 47.15 14.25 -28.81
N ILE A 755 46.01 13.60 -29.06
CA ILE A 755 45.52 13.29 -30.41
C ILE A 755 44.66 14.40 -31.01
N GLY A 756 44.50 15.50 -30.28
CA GLY A 756 43.52 16.54 -30.56
C GLY A 756 43.57 17.66 -29.52
N LYS A 757 43.28 18.90 -29.93
CA LYS A 757 43.10 20.05 -29.02
C LYS A 757 42.11 19.75 -27.89
N LEU A 758 41.06 19.00 -28.21
CA LEU A 758 40.20 18.29 -27.26
C LEU A 758 40.54 16.81 -27.31
N THR A 759 41.49 16.37 -26.48
CA THR A 759 41.86 14.95 -26.38
C THR A 759 40.88 14.23 -25.44
N PRO A 760 40.09 13.25 -25.92
CA PRO A 760 39.12 12.54 -25.11
C PRO A 760 39.81 11.57 -24.14
N ILE A 761 39.54 11.74 -22.84
CA ILE A 761 40.21 11.02 -21.74
C ILE A 761 39.54 9.67 -21.43
N ASP A 762 38.25 9.54 -21.71
CA ASP A 762 37.43 8.31 -21.56
C ASP A 762 38.05 7.08 -22.25
N ASN A 763 38.71 7.28 -23.39
CA ASN A 763 39.37 6.22 -24.16
C ASN A 763 40.81 5.90 -23.69
N MET A 764 41.30 6.49 -22.59
CA MET A 764 42.69 6.38 -22.12
C MET A 764 42.91 5.36 -20.98
N VAL A 765 42.11 4.29 -20.95
CA VAL A 765 42.25 3.20 -19.97
C VAL A 765 43.57 2.42 -20.20
N THR A 766 44.38 2.26 -19.15
CA THR A 766 45.67 1.54 -19.20
C THR A 766 45.77 0.33 -18.28
N PHE A 767 44.65 -0.11 -17.73
CA PHE A 767 44.54 -1.21 -16.78
C PHE A 767 43.58 -2.26 -17.30
N ASP A 768 43.80 -3.52 -16.92
CA ASP A 768 42.95 -4.63 -17.32
C ASP A 768 41.87 -4.83 -16.27
N ILE A 769 40.63 -4.90 -16.71
CA ILE A 769 39.47 -5.31 -15.91
C ILE A 769 39.18 -6.79 -16.15
N SER A 770 38.84 -7.52 -15.10
CA SER A 770 38.35 -8.89 -15.20
C SER A 770 37.23 -9.14 -14.19
N ASP A 771 36.17 -9.77 -14.67
CA ASP A 771 35.02 -10.15 -13.87
C ASP A 771 34.68 -11.63 -14.12
N ASN A 772 33.84 -12.22 -13.27
CA ASN A 772 33.34 -13.58 -13.46
C ASN A 772 31.97 -13.66 -14.12
N GLY A 773 31.23 -12.54 -14.23
CA GLY A 773 30.01 -12.46 -15.02
C GLY A 773 30.19 -12.76 -16.52
N SER A 774 29.07 -12.97 -17.20
CA SER A 774 29.02 -13.33 -18.62
C SER A 774 29.35 -12.16 -19.56
N LYS A 775 29.18 -10.92 -19.11
CA LYS A 775 29.59 -9.70 -19.84
C LYS A 775 30.71 -8.93 -19.10
N PRO A 776 31.59 -8.23 -19.83
CA PRO A 776 32.64 -7.43 -19.20
C PRO A 776 32.06 -6.18 -18.51
N PRO A 777 32.62 -5.76 -17.37
CA PRO A 777 32.11 -4.62 -16.61
C PRO A 777 32.40 -3.30 -17.32
N TYR A 778 31.52 -2.32 -17.11
CA TYR A 778 31.62 -0.98 -17.67
C TYR A 778 32.72 -0.17 -16.98
N ILE A 779 33.45 0.64 -17.76
CA ILE A 779 34.38 1.65 -17.24
C ILE A 779 33.84 3.03 -17.59
N SER A 780 33.81 3.92 -16.61
CA SER A 780 33.37 5.31 -16.76
C SER A 780 34.29 6.26 -15.98
N ILE A 781 34.20 7.55 -16.28
CA ILE A 781 34.88 8.60 -15.49
C ILE A 781 33.85 9.23 -14.56
N ALA A 782 34.06 9.07 -13.25
CA ALA A 782 33.25 9.70 -12.21
C ALA A 782 33.61 11.18 -12.03
N SER A 783 34.91 11.50 -12.09
CA SER A 783 35.38 12.88 -12.01
C SER A 783 36.74 13.09 -12.70
N THR A 784 37.01 14.34 -13.10
CA THR A 784 38.31 14.78 -13.60
C THR A 784 38.70 16.11 -12.94
N GLU A 785 39.82 16.12 -12.23
CA GLU A 785 40.42 17.31 -11.61
C GLU A 785 41.69 17.72 -12.36
N VAL A 786 41.86 19.02 -12.62
CA VAL A 786 43.05 19.56 -13.30
C VAL A 786 44.12 19.88 -12.25
N LEU A 787 45.21 19.11 -12.24
CA LEU A 787 46.32 19.27 -11.28
C LEU A 787 47.34 20.32 -11.74
N GLU A 788 47.73 20.26 -13.02
CA GLU A 788 48.64 21.22 -13.65
C GLU A 788 48.16 21.46 -15.08
N ASN A 789 47.83 22.69 -15.48
CA ASN A 789 47.55 23.02 -16.88
C ASN A 789 48.57 24.05 -17.39
N SER A 790 49.12 23.79 -18.58
CA SER A 790 50.10 24.64 -19.23
C SER A 790 49.51 25.86 -19.96
N ASN A 791 48.24 25.84 -20.39
CA ASN A 791 47.53 27.02 -20.93
C ASN A 791 45.99 26.84 -20.92
N PHE A 792 45.21 27.91 -20.75
CA PHE A 792 43.73 27.81 -20.61
C PHE A 792 43.00 27.34 -21.89
N TYR A 793 43.67 27.32 -23.05
CA TYR A 793 43.07 27.04 -24.36
C TYR A 793 43.34 25.64 -24.91
N ASP A 794 44.26 24.88 -24.29
CA ASP A 794 44.70 23.56 -24.77
C ASP A 794 44.58 22.54 -23.62
N MET A 795 44.18 21.29 -23.89
CA MET A 795 44.04 20.25 -22.85
C MET A 795 45.38 19.61 -22.41
N LEU A 796 46.47 20.37 -22.41
CA LEU A 796 47.83 19.87 -22.15
C LEU A 796 48.26 20.11 -20.69
N GLY A 797 48.49 19.03 -19.95
CA GLY A 797 48.78 19.09 -18.53
C GLY A 797 48.57 17.78 -17.77
N LYS A 798 48.55 17.86 -16.44
CA LYS A 798 48.24 16.76 -15.53
C LYS A 798 46.79 16.83 -15.06
N TYR A 799 46.12 15.69 -15.14
CA TYR A 799 44.74 15.48 -14.73
C TYR A 799 44.70 14.32 -13.73
N LYS A 800 43.98 14.49 -12.63
CA LYS A 800 43.53 13.36 -11.80
C LYS A 800 42.20 12.90 -12.37
N VAL A 801 42.10 11.62 -12.70
CA VAL A 801 40.89 10.97 -13.21
C VAL A 801 40.45 9.95 -12.18
N GLU A 802 39.19 10.04 -11.78
CA GLU A 802 38.53 9.04 -10.94
C GLU A 802 37.73 8.13 -11.87
N TRP A 803 38.23 6.91 -12.06
CA TRP A 803 37.57 5.87 -12.85
C TRP A 803 36.59 5.11 -11.95
N GLU A 804 35.37 4.90 -12.43
CA GLU A 804 34.41 3.94 -11.85
C GLU A 804 34.30 2.73 -12.78
N VAL A 805 34.69 1.56 -12.27
CA VAL A 805 34.42 0.26 -12.90
C VAL A 805 33.17 -0.33 -12.25
N ARG A 806 32.17 -0.72 -13.06
CA ARG A 806 30.85 -1.16 -12.61
C ARG A 806 30.43 -2.44 -13.34
N ASP A 807 30.02 -3.45 -12.58
CA ASP A 807 29.36 -4.67 -13.09
C ASP A 807 27.85 -4.41 -13.31
N TYR A 808 27.13 -5.35 -13.94
CA TYR A 808 25.69 -5.23 -14.18
C TYR A 808 24.89 -5.36 -12.87
N ALA A 809 25.41 -6.12 -11.89
CA ALA A 809 24.90 -6.13 -10.51
C ALA A 809 24.99 -4.76 -9.79
N GLY A 810 25.72 -3.78 -10.35
CA GLY A 810 25.81 -2.42 -9.85
C GLY A 810 26.83 -2.19 -8.74
N HIS A 811 27.69 -3.15 -8.41
CA HIS A 811 28.89 -2.91 -7.62
C HIS A 811 29.83 -1.92 -8.32
N VAL A 812 30.69 -1.28 -7.54
CA VAL A 812 31.59 -0.23 -8.04
C VAL A 812 32.97 -0.37 -7.44
N VAL A 813 33.99 -0.38 -8.31
CA VAL A 813 35.39 -0.20 -7.94
C VAL A 813 35.88 1.14 -8.47
N ALA A 814 36.16 2.07 -7.54
CA ALA A 814 36.72 3.38 -7.86
C ALA A 814 38.26 3.36 -7.83
N LEU A 815 38.89 3.99 -8.82
CA LEU A 815 40.35 4.07 -8.97
C LEU A 815 40.78 5.52 -9.25
N GLU A 816 41.82 6.00 -8.57
CA GLU A 816 42.42 7.31 -8.84
C GLU A 816 43.66 7.17 -9.73
N GLN A 817 43.66 7.76 -10.93
CA GLN A 817 44.80 7.76 -11.86
C GLN A 817 45.24 9.18 -12.22
N ILE A 818 46.55 9.41 -12.35
CA ILE A 818 47.11 10.65 -12.89
C ILE A 818 47.41 10.46 -14.38
N ILE A 819 46.77 11.25 -15.24
CA ILE A 819 47.01 11.29 -16.68
C ILE A 819 47.77 12.58 -17.02
N THR A 820 48.94 12.45 -17.62
CA THR A 820 49.70 13.58 -18.17
C THR A 820 49.55 13.60 -19.69
N LEU A 821 48.84 14.60 -20.21
CA LEU A 821 48.76 14.87 -21.64
C LEU A 821 49.95 15.74 -22.05
N VAL A 822 50.76 15.22 -22.97
CA VAL A 822 51.89 15.91 -23.60
C VAL A 822 51.68 16.02 -25.11
N ASP A 823 52.48 16.88 -25.70
CA ASP A 823 52.47 17.20 -27.12
C ASP A 823 53.93 17.14 -27.59
N THR A 824 54.25 16.07 -28.33
CA THR A 824 55.61 15.72 -28.77
C THR A 824 55.71 15.47 -30.27
N THR A 825 54.59 15.66 -30.99
CA THR A 825 54.44 15.49 -32.43
C THR A 825 54.57 16.84 -33.13
N ALA A 826 55.26 16.89 -34.27
CA ALA A 826 55.36 18.11 -35.07
C ALA A 826 54.21 18.21 -36.09
N PRO A 827 53.82 19.42 -36.54
CA PRO A 827 52.71 19.61 -37.50
C PRO A 827 52.87 18.81 -38.80
N GLU A 828 51.83 18.15 -39.28
CA GLU A 828 51.86 17.26 -40.44
C GLU A 828 51.49 17.96 -41.77
N TYR A 829 52.13 17.57 -42.87
CA TYR A 829 51.86 18.07 -44.23
C TYR A 829 50.97 17.14 -45.06
N TYR A 830 49.84 17.66 -45.55
CA TYR A 830 48.85 16.94 -46.36
C TYR A 830 49.12 17.16 -47.87
N ALA A 831 49.77 16.18 -48.49
CA ALA A 831 50.39 16.32 -49.81
C ALA A 831 49.45 16.39 -51.04
N ASP A 832 48.14 16.17 -50.87
CA ASP A 832 47.18 16.11 -52.00
C ASP A 832 46.72 17.50 -52.50
N ASN A 833 47.00 18.58 -51.76
CA ASN A 833 46.59 19.94 -52.11
C ASN A 833 47.73 20.71 -52.81
N LEU A 834 47.58 20.91 -54.13
CA LEU A 834 48.44 21.82 -54.89
C LEU A 834 48.07 23.26 -54.54
N VAL A 835 48.91 23.96 -53.78
CA VAL A 835 48.65 25.36 -53.42
C VAL A 835 48.88 26.25 -54.64
N GLU A 836 47.79 26.76 -55.21
CA GLU A 836 47.80 27.68 -56.35
C GLU A 836 47.25 29.04 -55.92
N TYR A 837 48.03 30.11 -56.12
CA TYR A 837 47.69 31.45 -55.65
C TYR A 837 47.79 32.49 -56.79
N ASP A 838 46.70 33.20 -57.01
CA ASP A 838 46.58 34.32 -57.96
C ASP A 838 46.78 35.66 -57.25
N PHE A 839 47.76 36.45 -57.68
CA PHE A 839 47.95 37.83 -57.20
C PHE A 839 47.76 38.87 -58.31
N TRP A 840 47.20 40.02 -57.92
CA TRP A 840 46.86 41.12 -58.81
C TRP A 840 48.00 42.15 -58.86
N LEU A 841 48.21 42.75 -60.03
CA LEU A 841 49.40 43.55 -60.37
C LEU A 841 49.33 45.00 -59.84
N ASP A 842 48.90 45.15 -58.59
CA ASP A 842 48.60 46.43 -57.93
C ASP A 842 49.66 46.81 -56.88
N GLN A 843 50.41 45.84 -56.36
CA GLN A 843 51.46 46.07 -55.36
C GLN A 843 52.77 45.37 -55.75
N GLU A 844 53.78 46.15 -56.16
CA GLU A 844 55.18 45.73 -56.23
C GLU A 844 55.80 45.60 -54.82
N GLN A 845 55.17 44.84 -53.92
CA GLN A 845 55.86 44.31 -52.75
C GLN A 845 56.26 42.87 -53.04
N LEU A 846 57.54 42.58 -52.79
CA LEU A 846 58.01 41.21 -52.62
C LEU A 846 57.05 40.50 -51.66
N ILE A 847 56.52 39.34 -52.06
CA ILE A 847 55.85 38.44 -51.11
C ILE A 847 56.89 38.17 -50.02
N ASN A 848 56.69 38.77 -48.85
CA ASN A 848 57.59 38.62 -47.73
C ASN A 848 57.30 37.27 -47.06
N GLU A 849 58.25 36.80 -46.25
CA GLU A 849 58.15 35.48 -45.63
C GLU A 849 56.86 35.35 -44.78
N VAL A 850 56.41 36.46 -44.17
CA VAL A 850 55.18 36.54 -43.38
C VAL A 850 53.93 36.26 -44.22
N ALA A 851 53.76 36.93 -45.37
CA ALA A 851 52.56 36.79 -46.20
C ALA A 851 52.42 35.39 -46.84
N LEU A 852 53.54 34.68 -47.07
CA LEU A 852 53.48 33.28 -47.51
C LEU A 852 53.29 32.30 -46.34
N ALA A 853 53.83 32.59 -45.15
CA ALA A 853 53.52 31.80 -43.95
C ALA A 853 52.02 31.88 -43.60
N GLU A 854 51.45 33.09 -43.59
CA GLU A 854 50.00 33.32 -43.42
C GLU A 854 49.19 32.54 -44.48
N LEU A 855 49.57 32.62 -45.77
CA LEU A 855 48.88 31.89 -46.84
C LEU A 855 48.93 30.36 -46.66
N LEU A 856 50.08 29.81 -46.26
CA LEU A 856 50.22 28.37 -46.04
C LEU A 856 49.38 27.89 -44.85
N GLN A 857 49.30 28.69 -43.80
CA GLN A 857 48.42 28.45 -42.65
C GLN A 857 46.93 28.55 -43.05
N GLU A 858 46.51 29.59 -43.78
CA GLU A 858 45.13 29.73 -44.29
C GLU A 858 44.72 28.63 -45.27
N SER A 859 45.68 28.04 -46.01
CA SER A 859 45.40 26.98 -46.99
C SER A 859 45.11 25.61 -46.36
N GLY A 860 45.37 25.42 -45.06
CA GLY A 860 45.12 24.16 -44.34
C GLY A 860 45.95 22.97 -44.82
N VAL A 861 47.07 23.19 -45.51
CA VAL A 861 47.95 22.11 -46.00
C VAL A 861 48.93 21.60 -44.95
N LEU A 862 49.19 22.40 -43.92
CA LEU A 862 49.79 21.96 -42.66
C LEU A 862 48.68 21.93 -41.62
N ASN A 863 48.62 20.84 -40.87
CA ASN A 863 47.68 20.68 -39.78
C ASN A 863 48.39 20.03 -38.59
N ASP A 864 48.05 20.48 -37.40
CA ASP A 864 48.50 19.91 -36.15
C ASP A 864 47.23 19.60 -35.33
N ALA A 865 47.14 18.37 -34.84
CA ALA A 865 45.94 17.91 -34.17
C ALA A 865 45.82 18.52 -32.76
N SER A 866 46.93 18.69 -32.05
CA SER A 866 46.98 19.17 -30.67
C SER A 866 46.90 20.70 -30.56
N SER A 867 47.33 21.44 -31.59
CA SER A 867 47.51 22.90 -31.56
C SER A 867 47.09 23.61 -32.85
N ASP A 868 46.30 24.69 -32.75
CA ASP A 868 46.01 25.59 -33.89
C ASP A 868 47.20 26.49 -34.27
N TYR A 869 48.25 26.51 -33.45
CA TYR A 869 49.39 27.42 -33.58
C TYR A 869 50.56 26.73 -34.29
N ILE A 870 50.70 27.01 -35.58
CA ILE A 870 51.80 26.54 -36.42
C ILE A 870 52.62 27.76 -36.89
N VAL A 871 53.92 27.76 -36.58
CA VAL A 871 54.90 28.73 -37.08
C VAL A 871 55.61 28.14 -38.29
N ILE A 872 55.53 28.84 -39.43
CA ILE A 872 56.15 28.41 -40.69
C ILE A 872 57.38 29.27 -41.00
N GLY A 873 58.55 28.65 -40.96
CA GLY A 873 59.82 29.20 -41.41
C GLY A 873 60.11 28.86 -42.88
N LEU A 874 60.35 29.86 -43.71
CA LEU A 874 60.63 29.67 -45.15
C LEU A 874 62.12 29.51 -45.50
N GLY A 875 63.00 29.47 -44.50
CA GLY A 875 64.45 29.40 -44.70
C GLY A 875 64.98 30.52 -45.60
N ASN A 876 65.98 30.23 -46.45
CA ASN A 876 66.53 31.21 -47.41
C ASN A 876 65.88 31.10 -48.81
N ASN A 877 64.59 30.79 -48.89
CA ASN A 877 63.91 30.60 -50.17
C ASN A 877 63.67 31.92 -50.92
N VAL A 878 63.74 31.88 -52.26
CA VAL A 878 63.44 33.03 -53.13
C VAL A 878 62.30 32.66 -54.06
N LEU A 879 61.13 33.27 -53.82
CA LEU A 879 59.88 32.98 -54.52
C LEU A 879 59.91 33.40 -56.00
N LYS A 880 59.31 32.59 -56.86
CA LYS A 880 59.28 32.74 -58.32
C LYS A 880 57.91 32.38 -58.87
N GLN A 881 57.49 33.11 -59.91
CA GLN A 881 56.26 32.84 -60.68
C GLN A 881 56.27 31.44 -61.29
N GLY A 882 55.10 30.77 -61.30
CA GLY A 882 54.92 29.39 -61.75
C GLY A 882 55.26 28.36 -60.67
N THR A 883 54.92 27.09 -60.92
CA THR A 883 55.07 25.98 -59.96
C THR A 883 56.53 25.69 -59.61
N HIS A 884 56.86 25.76 -58.33
CA HIS A 884 58.19 25.46 -57.78
C HIS A 884 58.07 24.74 -56.44
N GLU A 885 59.05 23.91 -56.11
CA GLU A 885 59.19 23.27 -54.79
C GLU A 885 59.95 24.19 -53.83
N TYR A 886 59.45 24.33 -52.59
CA TYR A 886 60.07 25.12 -51.52
C TYR A 886 60.21 24.28 -50.25
N LEU A 887 61.38 24.34 -49.61
CA LEU A 887 61.63 23.70 -48.32
C LEU A 887 61.15 24.63 -47.19
N ILE A 888 60.22 24.17 -46.38
CA ILE A 888 59.69 24.89 -45.23
C ILE A 888 59.99 24.15 -43.92
N GLU A 889 60.08 24.91 -42.84
CA GLU A 889 60.20 24.46 -41.45
C GLU A 889 58.84 24.73 -40.80
N ALA A 890 58.16 23.70 -40.30
CA ALA A 890 56.91 23.84 -39.58
C ALA A 890 57.16 23.48 -38.11
N SER A 891 56.80 24.38 -37.20
CA SER A 891 56.94 24.21 -35.75
C SER A 891 55.62 24.52 -35.07
N ASP A 892 55.26 23.78 -34.03
CA ASP A 892 54.05 24.01 -33.24
C ASP A 892 54.26 25.10 -32.15
N GLY A 893 53.32 25.19 -31.19
CA GLY A 893 53.45 26.03 -29.99
C GLY A 893 54.33 25.46 -28.88
N ARG A 894 54.97 24.30 -29.08
CA ARG A 894 55.77 23.54 -28.11
C ARG A 894 57.21 23.28 -28.57
N ASP A 895 57.61 23.89 -29.69
CA ASP A 895 58.90 23.74 -30.38
C ASP A 895 59.12 22.34 -31.04
N ASN A 896 58.07 21.52 -31.22
CA ASN A 896 58.15 20.31 -32.05
C ASN A 896 58.19 20.72 -33.53
N THR A 897 59.27 20.37 -34.23
CA THR A 897 59.62 20.96 -35.54
C THR A 897 59.96 19.90 -36.58
N GLU A 898 59.38 20.00 -37.79
CA GLU A 898 59.64 19.11 -38.92
C GLU A 898 59.80 19.90 -40.24
N PHE A 899 60.45 19.29 -41.25
CA PHE A 899 60.79 19.97 -42.51
C PHE A 899 60.09 19.35 -43.73
N TYR A 900 59.33 20.17 -44.46
CA TYR A 900 58.53 19.75 -45.62
C TYR A 900 59.00 20.39 -46.91
N THR A 901 58.93 19.66 -48.02
CA THR A 901 59.15 20.21 -49.37
C THR A 901 57.81 20.29 -50.09
N ILE A 902 57.31 21.51 -50.30
CA ILE A 902 55.95 21.75 -50.80
C ILE A 902 55.95 22.32 -52.23
N PRO A 903 55.07 21.86 -53.14
CA PRO A 903 54.88 22.46 -54.46
C PRO A 903 53.91 23.65 -54.40
N LEU A 904 54.38 24.85 -54.71
CA LEU A 904 53.60 26.09 -54.72
C LEU A 904 53.55 26.69 -56.13
N THR A 905 52.36 27.04 -56.60
CA THR A 905 52.13 27.69 -57.91
C THR A 905 51.71 29.14 -57.74
N LEU A 906 52.51 30.06 -58.28
CA LEU A 906 52.28 31.51 -58.19
C LEU A 906 51.87 32.11 -59.55
N ASN A 907 50.64 32.60 -59.65
CA ASN A 907 50.00 33.14 -60.85
C ASN A 907 49.75 34.65 -60.77
N ILE A 908 49.73 35.35 -61.92
CA ILE A 908 49.53 36.80 -62.01
C ILE A 908 48.27 37.11 -62.83
N ARG A 909 47.36 37.95 -62.31
CA ARG A 909 46.15 38.40 -63.02
C ARG A 909 46.14 39.91 -63.32
N ASN A 910 45.45 40.29 -64.41
CA ASN A 910 45.31 41.67 -64.91
C ASN A 910 44.14 42.42 -64.24
N PRO A 911 44.20 43.76 -64.09
CA PRO A 911 43.28 44.54 -63.23
C PRO A 911 41.85 44.74 -63.77
N LEU A 912 40.94 45.07 -62.83
CA LEU A 912 39.49 45.27 -63.06
C LEU A 912 39.13 46.61 -63.75
N PRO A 913 37.94 46.70 -64.40
CA PRO A 913 37.44 47.94 -65.01
C PRO A 913 37.36 49.12 -64.04
N GLN A 914 37.78 50.29 -64.47
CA GLN A 914 37.79 51.50 -63.65
C GLN A 914 36.62 52.43 -64.01
N VAL A 915 35.83 52.79 -63.00
CA VAL A 915 34.76 53.79 -63.10
C VAL A 915 35.25 55.13 -62.58
N SER A 916 34.98 56.21 -63.32
CA SER A 916 35.27 57.58 -62.89
C SER A 916 34.16 58.54 -63.27
N PHE A 917 33.96 59.57 -62.46
CA PHE A 917 33.06 60.68 -62.75
C PHE A 917 33.87 61.92 -63.08
N LYS A 918 33.33 62.81 -63.91
CA LYS A 918 33.99 64.07 -64.27
C LYS A 918 34.24 65.00 -63.08
N GLN A 919 33.45 64.84 -62.01
CA GLN A 919 33.60 65.48 -60.70
C GLN A 919 33.14 64.47 -59.63
N GLU A 920 33.78 64.45 -58.46
CA GLU A 920 33.41 63.57 -57.34
C GLU A 920 32.16 64.07 -56.59
N SER A 921 31.82 65.36 -56.75
CA SER A 921 30.55 65.91 -56.32
C SER A 921 30.05 67.00 -57.27
N TYR A 922 28.72 67.14 -57.34
CA TYR A 922 28.01 68.14 -58.13
C TYR A 922 27.06 68.95 -57.24
N THR A 923 26.60 70.12 -57.73
CA THR A 923 25.57 70.92 -57.08
C THR A 923 24.39 71.16 -58.02
N LEU A 924 23.16 70.96 -57.53
CA LEU A 924 21.91 71.12 -58.27
C LEU A 924 20.99 72.09 -57.53
N LYS A 925 20.52 73.15 -58.19
CA LYS A 925 19.54 74.08 -57.57
C LYS A 925 18.12 73.63 -57.89
N ALA A 926 17.20 73.84 -56.96
CA ALA A 926 15.80 73.49 -57.18
C ALA A 926 15.21 74.25 -58.39
N GLY A 927 14.61 73.50 -59.31
CA GLY A 927 14.11 73.98 -60.60
C GLY A 927 15.09 73.83 -61.77
N GLU A 928 16.37 73.53 -61.53
CA GLU A 928 17.36 73.22 -62.58
C GLU A 928 17.42 71.71 -62.88
N GLU A 929 18.14 71.33 -63.93
CA GLU A 929 18.45 69.94 -64.32
C GLU A 929 19.97 69.76 -64.35
N LEU A 930 20.46 68.62 -63.84
CA LEU A 930 21.87 68.24 -63.82
C LEU A 930 22.05 66.88 -64.50
N THR A 931 22.87 66.82 -65.54
CA THR A 931 23.30 65.56 -66.16
C THR A 931 24.67 65.14 -65.64
N ILE A 932 24.78 63.90 -65.17
CA ILE A 932 26.04 63.26 -64.75
C ILE A 932 26.35 62.13 -65.73
N GLU A 933 27.62 62.01 -66.11
CA GLU A 933 28.13 60.98 -67.01
C GLU A 933 29.22 60.16 -66.30
N ALA A 934 29.09 58.83 -66.37
CA ALA A 934 30.06 57.88 -65.85
C ALA A 934 31.04 57.43 -66.96
N MET A 935 32.32 57.68 -66.75
CA MET A 935 33.39 57.27 -67.65
C MET A 935 33.95 55.92 -67.16
N VAL A 936 33.68 54.87 -67.95
CA VAL A 936 34.21 53.53 -67.74
C VAL A 936 35.43 53.33 -68.63
N SER A 937 36.57 52.96 -68.06
CA SER A 937 37.74 52.53 -68.80
C SER A 937 38.06 51.08 -68.44
N SER A 938 38.04 50.20 -69.44
CA SER A 938 38.55 48.84 -69.35
C SER A 938 39.67 48.61 -70.37
N ASP A 939 40.56 47.68 -70.07
CA ASP A 939 41.54 47.20 -71.03
C ASP A 939 40.86 46.33 -72.10
N LYS A 940 41.52 46.17 -73.25
CA LYS A 940 40.92 45.60 -74.48
C LYS A 940 40.39 44.17 -74.37
N GLU A 941 40.75 43.45 -73.31
CA GLU A 941 40.34 42.07 -73.07
C GLU A 941 39.16 41.95 -72.10
N THR A 942 38.88 42.99 -71.31
CA THR A 942 37.79 43.00 -70.32
C THR A 942 36.52 43.57 -70.96
N ILE A 943 35.57 42.69 -71.27
CA ILE A 943 34.32 43.04 -71.95
C ILE A 943 33.28 43.45 -70.90
N VAL A 944 32.99 44.75 -70.85
CA VAL A 944 31.85 45.31 -70.13
C VAL A 944 30.57 44.70 -70.72
N SER A 945 29.76 44.01 -69.91
CA SER A 945 28.53 43.34 -70.35
C SER A 945 27.29 44.22 -70.24
N ASP A 946 27.16 44.98 -69.14
CA ASP A 946 26.11 45.98 -68.97
C ASP A 946 26.57 47.13 -68.06
N THR A 947 25.90 48.27 -68.17
CA THR A 947 26.20 49.51 -67.44
C THR A 947 24.93 50.30 -67.18
N TYR A 948 24.61 50.55 -65.92
CA TYR A 948 23.37 51.24 -65.55
C TYR A 948 23.50 52.08 -64.28
N TRP A 949 22.59 53.03 -64.12
CA TRP A 949 22.41 53.81 -62.91
C TRP A 949 21.37 53.11 -62.03
N SER A 950 21.64 52.98 -60.73
CA SER A 950 20.75 52.31 -59.79
C SER A 950 19.59 53.21 -59.40
N ASP A 951 18.36 52.81 -59.74
CA ASP A 951 17.13 53.53 -59.34
C ASP A 951 16.80 53.35 -57.85
N ASP A 952 17.32 52.28 -57.21
CA ASP A 952 17.03 51.94 -55.81
C ASP A 952 17.69 52.88 -54.79
N PHE A 953 18.73 53.66 -55.17
CA PHE A 953 19.53 54.45 -54.24
C PHE A 953 19.40 55.98 -54.35
N ILE A 954 18.46 56.50 -55.15
CA ILE A 954 18.20 57.96 -55.25
C ILE A 954 17.38 58.45 -54.03
N TYR A 955 17.95 58.36 -52.83
CA TYR A 955 17.33 58.82 -51.59
C TYR A 955 17.67 60.28 -51.27
N ALA A 956 16.65 61.14 -51.30
CA ALA A 956 16.56 62.30 -50.41
C ALA A 956 15.62 61.94 -49.25
N SER A 957 15.94 62.35 -48.02
CA SER A 957 15.15 61.95 -46.85
C SER A 957 13.68 62.44 -46.96
N PRO A 958 12.67 61.55 -46.88
CA PRO A 958 11.27 61.90 -47.15
C PRO A 958 10.72 63.05 -46.28
N ASP A 959 11.22 63.17 -45.04
CA ASP A 959 10.68 64.08 -44.03
C ASP A 959 10.95 65.57 -44.28
N ASN A 960 11.64 65.94 -45.37
CA ASN A 960 11.98 67.33 -45.70
C ASN A 960 11.61 67.76 -47.14
N GLY A 961 10.77 66.99 -47.85
CA GLY A 961 10.02 67.48 -49.01
C GLY A 961 10.79 67.73 -50.31
N ILE A 962 11.87 66.99 -50.58
CA ILE A 962 12.59 67.03 -51.86
C ILE A 962 12.21 65.82 -52.70
N TYR A 963 11.73 66.05 -53.93
CA TYR A 963 11.56 65.01 -54.94
C TYR A 963 12.60 65.20 -56.05
N LEU A 964 13.44 64.17 -56.23
CA LEU A 964 14.35 64.03 -57.37
C LEU A 964 13.70 63.09 -58.40
N SER A 965 13.59 63.54 -59.65
CA SER A 965 13.24 62.68 -60.78
C SER A 965 14.48 62.44 -61.65
N SER A 966 14.79 61.17 -61.92
CA SER A 966 15.85 60.74 -62.84
C SER A 966 15.30 60.43 -64.25
N SER A 967 16.17 60.56 -65.25
CA SER A 967 16.04 59.83 -66.51
C SER A 967 17.39 59.26 -66.92
N ASN A 968 17.46 57.94 -67.08
CA ASN A 968 18.71 57.21 -67.31
C ASN A 968 18.84 56.85 -68.80
N VAL A 969 19.98 57.12 -69.42
CA VAL A 969 20.31 56.71 -70.80
C VAL A 969 21.76 56.27 -70.85
N GLY A 970 21.98 54.94 -70.83
CA GLY A 970 23.32 54.33 -70.75
C GLY A 970 24.12 54.91 -69.58
N ASN A 971 25.36 55.32 -69.84
CA ASN A 971 26.26 55.92 -68.85
C ASN A 971 25.85 57.31 -68.34
N THR A 972 24.70 57.85 -68.73
CA THR A 972 24.23 59.18 -68.30
C THR A 972 22.94 59.13 -67.50
N VAL A 973 22.89 59.91 -66.41
CA VAL A 973 21.69 60.19 -65.63
C VAL A 973 21.43 61.68 -65.62
N THR A 974 20.19 62.09 -65.90
CA THR A 974 19.74 63.48 -65.71
C THR A 974 18.81 63.55 -64.50
N LEU A 975 19.14 64.42 -63.55
CA LEU A 975 18.45 64.62 -62.27
C LEU A 975 17.76 65.98 -62.27
N LYS A 976 16.53 66.03 -61.76
CA LYS A 976 15.76 67.28 -61.57
C LYS A 976 15.18 67.37 -60.17
N ALA A 977 15.37 68.51 -59.50
CA ALA A 977 14.91 68.74 -58.13
C ALA A 977 13.71 69.70 -58.08
N THR A 978 12.63 69.32 -57.38
CA THR A 978 11.35 70.07 -57.40
C THR A 978 11.00 70.76 -56.07
N THR A 979 11.44 72.02 -55.91
CA THR A 979 11.10 72.96 -54.80
C THR A 979 11.54 72.53 -53.39
N THR A 980 11.68 73.49 -52.46
CA THR A 980 12.57 73.33 -51.28
C THR A 980 12.10 73.98 -50.00
N ALA A 981 12.50 73.40 -48.86
CA ALA A 981 12.65 74.09 -47.58
C ALA A 981 14.09 74.14 -47.03
N LYS A 982 14.97 73.18 -47.40
CA LYS A 982 16.38 73.10 -46.94
C LYS A 982 17.27 72.43 -47.99
N SER A 983 18.56 72.79 -48.00
CA SER A 983 19.57 72.09 -48.81
C SER A 983 19.86 70.69 -48.26
N GLN A 984 20.13 69.72 -49.14
CA GLN A 984 20.46 68.32 -48.77
C GLN A 984 21.56 67.75 -49.67
N THR A 985 22.12 66.61 -49.30
CA THR A 985 23.08 65.85 -50.09
C THR A 985 22.46 64.50 -50.46
N ALA A 986 22.38 64.20 -51.75
CA ALA A 986 21.99 62.90 -52.28
C ALA A 986 23.24 62.13 -52.74
N VAL A 987 23.17 60.80 -52.73
CA VAL A 987 24.18 59.92 -53.31
C VAL A 987 23.54 59.21 -54.51
N VAL A 988 24.28 59.08 -55.60
CA VAL A 988 23.81 58.41 -56.83
C VAL A 988 24.84 57.37 -57.21
N GLU A 989 24.37 56.18 -57.59
CA GLU A 989 25.21 55.00 -57.79
C GLU A 989 25.21 54.54 -59.25
N PHE A 990 26.39 54.26 -59.78
CA PHE A 990 26.61 53.69 -61.10
C PHE A 990 27.24 52.31 -60.97
N VAL A 991 26.68 51.34 -61.69
CA VAL A 991 27.07 49.93 -61.68
C VAL A 991 27.60 49.54 -63.05
N VAL A 992 28.73 48.84 -63.05
CA VAL A 992 29.32 48.20 -64.23
C VAL A 992 29.41 46.71 -63.98
N GLU A 993 28.80 45.92 -64.87
CA GLU A 993 28.90 44.47 -64.87
C GLU A 993 29.90 44.01 -65.93
N SER A 994 30.75 43.04 -65.56
CA SER A 994 31.63 42.34 -66.50
C SER A 994 31.07 40.96 -66.88
N ASN A 995 31.51 40.46 -68.02
CA ASN A 995 31.23 39.10 -68.45
C ASN A 995 31.91 37.99 -67.60
N SER A 996 32.70 38.34 -66.58
CA SER A 996 33.15 37.43 -65.51
C SER A 996 32.18 37.33 -64.32
N TYR A 997 31.02 38.01 -64.38
CA TYR A 997 30.04 38.16 -63.28
C TYR A 997 30.56 38.95 -62.07
N GLU A 998 31.63 39.74 -62.25
CA GLU A 998 32.15 40.66 -61.24
C GLU A 998 31.57 42.06 -61.46
N THR A 999 31.09 42.67 -60.38
CA THR A 999 30.40 43.96 -60.42
C THR A 999 31.27 45.06 -59.82
N VAL A 1000 31.50 46.15 -60.56
CA VAL A 1000 32.20 47.35 -60.06
C VAL A 1000 31.18 48.47 -59.86
N THR A 1001 31.03 48.89 -58.61
CA THR A 1001 30.06 49.93 -58.21
C THR A 1001 30.78 51.19 -57.76
N LYS A 1002 30.31 52.36 -58.19
CA LYS A 1002 30.85 53.65 -57.74
C LYS A 1002 29.77 54.68 -57.51
N THR A 1003 29.92 55.46 -56.44
CA THR A 1003 28.96 56.48 -56.02
C THR A 1003 29.47 57.89 -56.28
N VAL A 1004 28.54 58.82 -56.51
CA VAL A 1004 28.81 60.25 -56.71
C VAL A 1004 27.85 61.09 -55.87
N ILE A 1005 28.35 62.21 -55.35
CA ILE A 1005 27.63 63.05 -54.40
C ILE A 1005 26.95 64.22 -55.13
N VAL A 1006 25.68 64.49 -54.84
CA VAL A 1006 24.90 65.59 -55.43
C VAL A 1006 24.30 66.46 -54.33
N ASN A 1007 24.80 67.69 -54.20
CA ASN A 1007 24.30 68.67 -53.22
C ASN A 1007 23.14 69.49 -53.84
N VAL A 1008 21.95 69.37 -53.27
CA VAL A 1008 20.75 70.10 -53.69
C VAL A 1008 20.56 71.35 -52.83
N GLU A 1009 20.48 72.54 -53.43
CA GLU A 1009 20.37 73.83 -52.72
C GLU A 1009 18.93 74.39 -52.66
N ALA A 1010 18.57 75.00 -51.52
CA ALA A 1010 17.24 75.59 -51.27
C ALA A 1010 17.09 77.08 -51.64
N SER A 1011 15.88 77.46 -52.09
CA SER A 1011 15.46 78.85 -52.25
C SER A 1011 15.10 79.49 -50.91
N SER A 1012 15.66 80.66 -50.60
CA SER A 1012 15.61 81.30 -49.27
C SER A 1012 14.40 82.23 -49.02
N GLU A 1013 13.62 82.01 -47.94
CA GLU A 1013 12.78 83.03 -47.26
C GLU A 1013 12.30 82.59 -45.82
N GLU A 1014 11.67 83.49 -45.05
CA GLU A 1014 11.58 83.54 -43.55
C GLU A 1014 10.15 83.34 -42.92
N SER A 1015 9.88 83.18 -41.59
CA SER A 1015 10.64 82.81 -40.35
C SER A 1015 9.70 82.68 -39.08
N GLN A 1016 10.26 82.43 -37.87
CA GLN A 1016 9.76 82.69 -36.47
C GLN A 1016 8.84 81.72 -35.63
N SER A 1017 9.38 81.32 -34.44
CA SER A 1017 8.78 81.27 -33.06
C SER A 1017 7.53 80.38 -32.74
N SER A 1018 7.21 79.87 -31.52
CA SER A 1018 7.75 79.94 -30.13
C SER A 1018 7.08 78.91 -29.16
N SER A 1019 7.81 78.37 -28.13
CA SER A 1019 7.38 78.02 -26.73
C SER A 1019 6.20 77.01 -26.45
N GLN A 1020 6.08 76.23 -25.35
CA GLN A 1020 6.81 76.12 -24.06
C GLN A 1020 6.47 74.82 -23.24
N SER A 1021 7.40 74.33 -22.39
CA SER A 1021 7.25 73.52 -21.11
C SER A 1021 6.43 72.20 -21.08
N GLY A 1022 6.65 71.16 -20.26
CA GLY A 1022 7.50 70.87 -19.06
C GLY A 1022 6.75 69.82 -18.17
N THR A 1023 7.26 69.04 -17.22
CA THR A 1023 8.59 68.75 -16.59
C THR A 1023 8.46 67.44 -15.77
N GLN A 1024 9.45 66.51 -15.77
CA GLN A 1024 10.33 66.06 -14.63
C GLN A 1024 9.65 65.59 -13.30
N SER A 1025 10.20 64.68 -12.48
CA SER A 1025 11.61 64.26 -12.18
C SER A 1025 11.70 62.85 -11.51
N GLN A 1026 12.69 61.98 -11.82
CA GLN A 1026 13.88 61.56 -11.00
C GLN A 1026 13.64 60.73 -9.71
N SER A 1027 14.56 59.90 -9.16
CA SER A 1027 15.95 59.40 -9.45
C SER A 1027 16.13 58.04 -8.71
N SER A 1028 17.18 57.20 -8.79
CA SER A 1028 18.66 57.32 -8.96
C SER A 1028 19.23 56.00 -9.56
N GLY A 1029 20.46 55.81 -10.08
CA GLY A 1029 21.74 56.56 -10.15
C GLY A 1029 22.89 55.65 -9.66
N GLY A 1030 24.12 55.55 -10.22
CA GLY A 1030 24.88 56.09 -11.37
C GLY A 1030 26.29 55.42 -11.37
N GLY A 1031 27.29 55.64 -12.24
CA GLY A 1031 27.43 56.45 -13.46
C GLY A 1031 28.92 56.59 -13.91
N ASN A 1032 29.16 57.20 -15.09
CA ASN A 1032 30.43 57.80 -15.60
C ASN A 1032 31.60 56.87 -16.05
N LEU A 1033 32.42 57.19 -17.08
CA LEU A 1033 32.65 58.46 -17.82
C LEU A 1033 33.23 58.26 -19.28
N PHE A 1034 32.62 58.90 -20.30
CA PHE A 1034 33.17 59.50 -21.56
C PHE A 1034 34.32 58.81 -22.36
N TYR A 1035 34.24 58.62 -23.70
CA TYR A 1035 34.31 59.71 -24.71
C TYR A 1035 33.85 59.34 -26.15
N LEU A 1036 33.22 60.32 -26.82
CA LEU A 1036 33.00 60.59 -28.27
C LEU A 1036 32.30 59.59 -29.25
N ASN A 1037 31.28 60.13 -29.93
CA ASN A 1037 30.65 59.62 -31.15
C ASN A 1037 31.60 59.60 -32.36
N PHE A 1038 31.48 58.59 -33.24
CA PHE A 1038 31.48 58.81 -34.70
C PHE A 1038 30.80 57.65 -35.47
N LEU A 1039 30.12 58.01 -36.57
CA LEU A 1039 29.64 57.18 -37.68
C LEU A 1039 28.56 56.09 -37.45
N LEU A 1040 27.29 56.51 -37.58
CA LEU A 1040 26.10 55.66 -37.64
C LEU A 1040 25.60 55.56 -39.11
N VAL A 1041 26.37 54.91 -40.00
CA VAL A 1041 26.03 54.72 -41.44
C VAL A 1041 26.60 53.40 -42.02
N PHE A 1042 26.44 52.25 -41.34
CA PHE A 1042 27.02 50.98 -41.83
C PHE A 1042 26.14 49.72 -41.72
N PHE A 1043 24.82 49.87 -41.50
CA PHE A 1043 23.88 48.74 -41.45
C PHE A 1043 22.71 48.90 -42.43
N ALA A 1044 22.95 48.55 -43.70
CA ALA A 1044 21.89 48.31 -44.69
C ALA A 1044 22.30 47.35 -45.84
N LEU A 1045 23.50 46.74 -45.81
CA LEU A 1045 24.08 46.00 -46.95
C LEU A 1045 24.64 44.59 -46.61
N LEU A 1046 24.00 43.86 -45.67
CA LEU A 1046 24.28 42.45 -45.44
C LEU A 1046 22.98 41.63 -45.33
N ARG A 1047 22.43 41.21 -46.47
CA ARG A 1047 21.43 40.14 -46.58
C ARG A 1047 21.61 39.32 -47.87
N ARG A 1048 22.63 38.44 -47.90
CA ARG A 1048 22.55 37.04 -48.39
C ARG A 1048 23.93 36.36 -48.39
N ARG A 1049 23.99 35.16 -47.78
CA ARG A 1049 25.13 34.19 -47.75
C ARG A 1049 26.38 34.78 -47.06
N VAL A 1050 26.86 34.20 -45.97
CA VAL A 1050 27.44 32.86 -45.87
C VAL A 1050 26.99 32.14 -44.59
N VAL A 1051 26.88 30.81 -44.66
CA VAL A 1051 26.91 29.91 -43.49
C VAL A 1051 28.34 29.40 -43.36
N VAL A 1052 29.07 29.81 -42.33
CA VAL A 1052 30.23 29.13 -41.75
C VAL A 1052 30.20 29.41 -40.26
N ASN A 1053 30.50 28.40 -39.44
CA ASN A 1053 30.65 28.52 -37.98
C ASN A 1053 31.77 29.50 -37.61
N LEU A 1054 31.71 30.07 -36.41
CA LEU A 1054 32.91 30.39 -35.63
C LEU A 1054 32.55 30.38 -34.15
N ALA A 1055 33.52 29.94 -33.34
CA ALA A 1055 33.48 29.92 -31.88
C ALA A 1055 33.63 31.33 -31.28
#